data_AF-A0A518DQD3-F1
#
_entry.id   AF-A0A518DQD3-F1
#
_cell.length_a   1.000
_cell.length_b   1.000
_cell.length_c   1.000
_cell.angle_alpha   90.00
_cell.angle_beta   90.00
_cell.angle_gamma   90.00
#
_symmetry.space_group_name_H-M   'P 1'
#
loop_
_entity.id
_entity.type
_entity.pdbx_description
1 polymer ?
#
loop_
_entity_poly.entity_id
_entity_poly.type
_entity_poly.pdbx_seq_one_letter_code
_entity_poly.pdbx_strand_id
1 'polypeptide(L)'
;MSRQRSCFPVCTWPAILCSVLFYAGAASNSLGEDRLANGEQPRFALLVGVSRYEHLREQLDGCTNDVQAMKEMLQSRFGFLESDIVTLLDDQATGNAIREQWRILQERVSASAKAGRQPFVLFHFSGHGSQVLDQAQGDPDCDELDGLDETLVPYDAVKQGGDQDLRDDEVYAFVDAICRNQQAKLWLVLDCCHSGTGARGTTKIRQLHRGHLQPVVPDGQRNVESRRLPPGSVFLSACRASEVEPEFQENGKTYGLMTRFLVELLNKEPKVSRMTYDLLRESIVTRYRSHRSVAQAPTPTLEYGDAGILQESIVDGVGLDRRPLWPVDNIDGDRTKALMKAGTLHGVTPGSLFEIYESPDRVLWDAPAQAPQNGESLGWLIVEKVDGSTATCRAFTWDGDKRTETDLPADFRRGFAVERYHDNGDEALRVRVVQAISPSVDRPLKETSADAPAVVRHAFQAAVKPDESPWLKWVDEDSACDVVLRIDGQYAAVFPATGVASAPSTALDERDRLVPATLVGGWGPLDLHNPEQAVTQLQDLLRRITRARNLIAIASRQQAASTSLAGAQNRVQAAIELLRVEEVDEQFMVTKSHRWKTASTAGKTTGQYLMRDGDEFAFRVVNQETSGKPIFVTVLHVDSNMGIDQIHPWQAEAGAVAEGEQKLEAGASLLVPGYFVCNGDDEAPVYGPRWAIVLATREPNQFHLLAQQGLPVTRDASKSPLESLLLEQVEFRTRGGFSRRRKPIQYDTSWGAASVQWLVTP
;
A
#
# COMPACT_ATOMS: atom_id res chain seq x y z
N MET A 1 -28.15 55.82 59.87
CA MET A 1 -28.74 57.12 59.47
C MET A 1 -28.98 57.09 57.97
N SER A 2 -30.23 57.38 57.56
CA SER A 2 -30.78 57.64 56.20
C SER A 2 -30.53 56.63 55.06
N ARG A 3 -31.46 56.24 54.17
CA ARG A 3 -32.92 56.34 53.95
C ARG A 3 -33.15 55.50 52.66
N GLN A 4 -33.83 54.36 52.73
CA GLN A 4 -35.10 54.00 52.08
C GLN A 4 -35.56 54.72 50.77
N ARG A 5 -36.02 53.90 49.80
CA ARG A 5 -37.09 54.01 48.77
C ARG A 5 -36.58 53.75 47.33
N SER A 6 -36.84 52.61 46.68
CA SER A 6 -38.09 52.03 46.10
C SER A 6 -38.63 52.78 44.86
N CYS A 7 -38.56 52.15 43.67
CA CYS A 7 -39.71 51.82 42.77
C CYS A 7 -39.25 51.23 41.42
N PHE A 8 -39.87 50.09 41.04
CA PHE A 8 -39.98 49.46 39.71
C PHE A 8 -40.69 50.40 38.68
N PRO A 9 -40.79 50.15 37.33
CA PRO A 9 -40.86 48.84 36.63
C PRO A 9 -40.25 48.69 35.17
N VAL A 10 -40.08 47.42 34.76
CA VAL A 10 -40.44 46.79 33.45
C VAL A 10 -39.63 47.06 32.13
N CYS A 11 -39.19 45.93 31.54
CA CYS A 11 -38.82 45.62 30.13
C CYS A 11 -37.57 46.30 29.53
N THR A 12 -36.55 45.65 28.94
CA THR A 12 -36.43 44.35 28.22
C THR A 12 -34.98 43.79 28.30
N TRP A 13 -34.84 42.46 28.39
CA TRP A 13 -33.61 41.65 28.22
C TRP A 13 -33.36 41.31 26.72
N PRO A 14 -32.20 40.74 26.30
CA PRO A 14 -30.86 40.82 26.88
C PRO A 14 -29.73 41.01 25.83
N ALA A 15 -28.55 41.44 26.29
CA ALA A 15 -27.27 41.22 25.62
C ALA A 15 -26.56 40.03 26.31
N ILE A 16 -26.47 38.89 25.62
CA ILE A 16 -25.55 37.80 25.93
C ILE A 16 -24.84 37.47 24.61
N LEU A 17 -23.64 38.02 24.42
CA LEU A 17 -22.74 37.70 23.32
C LEU A 17 -21.36 38.27 23.64
N CYS A 18 -20.62 37.60 24.53
CA CYS A 18 -19.15 37.73 24.62
C CYS A 18 -18.55 36.77 25.66
N SER A 19 -18.69 35.45 25.48
CA SER A 19 -17.91 34.49 26.30
C SER A 19 -17.65 33.11 25.69
N VAL A 20 -18.16 32.78 24.49
CA VAL A 20 -18.05 31.41 23.94
C VAL A 20 -16.96 31.26 22.86
N LEU A 21 -16.29 32.34 22.44
CA LEU A 21 -15.34 32.30 21.31
C LEU A 21 -13.88 31.98 21.63
N PHE A 22 -13.51 31.65 22.87
CA PHE A 22 -12.10 31.43 23.23
C PHE A 22 -11.69 29.98 23.53
N TYR A 23 -12.62 29.03 23.62
CA TYR A 23 -12.27 27.63 23.93
C TYR A 23 -12.19 26.69 22.71
N ALA A 24 -12.69 27.09 21.54
CA ALA A 24 -12.64 26.27 20.32
C ALA A 24 -11.30 26.39 19.54
N GLY A 25 -10.54 27.47 19.73
CA GLY A 25 -9.28 27.71 19.00
C GLY A 25 -8.02 27.08 19.62
N ALA A 26 -8.07 26.63 20.88
CA ALA A 26 -6.90 26.08 21.57
C ALA A 26 -6.67 24.58 21.27
N ALA A 27 -7.74 23.81 21.03
CA ALA A 27 -7.65 22.37 20.73
C ALA A 27 -7.26 22.08 19.26
N SER A 28 -7.61 22.97 18.32
CA SER A 28 -7.20 22.86 16.91
C SER A 28 -5.73 23.22 16.73
N ASN A 29 -5.21 24.19 17.50
CA ASN A 29 -3.80 24.56 17.48
C ASN A 29 -2.91 23.44 18.05
N SER A 30 -3.33 22.74 19.11
CA SER A 30 -2.49 21.67 19.70
C SER A 30 -2.35 20.45 18.77
N LEU A 31 -3.40 20.09 18.02
CA LEU A 31 -3.34 19.00 17.03
C LEU A 31 -2.52 19.38 15.79
N GLY A 32 -2.60 20.65 15.36
CA GLY A 32 -1.76 21.20 14.29
C GLY A 32 -0.28 21.26 14.68
N GLU A 33 0.02 21.69 15.91
CA GLU A 33 1.38 21.76 16.47
C GLU A 33 2.00 20.36 16.71
N ASP A 34 1.23 19.35 17.13
CA ASP A 34 1.71 17.97 17.26
C ASP A 34 2.07 17.33 15.90
N ARG A 35 1.29 17.64 14.84
CA ARG A 35 1.63 17.23 13.46
C ARG A 35 2.87 17.92 12.92
N LEU A 36 3.05 19.20 13.27
CA LEU A 36 4.25 19.96 12.96
C LEU A 36 5.51 19.28 13.54
N ALA A 37 5.38 18.55 14.66
CA ALA A 37 6.46 17.82 15.33
C ALA A 37 6.68 16.38 14.83
N ASN A 38 5.65 15.72 14.25
CA ASN A 38 5.71 14.32 13.79
C ASN A 38 6.01 14.13 12.29
N GLY A 39 6.28 15.19 11.53
CA GLY A 39 6.69 15.08 10.12
C GLY A 39 5.59 14.68 9.13
N GLU A 40 4.31 14.80 9.50
CA GLU A 40 3.19 14.46 8.60
C GLU A 40 2.98 15.50 7.49
N GLN A 41 2.79 15.03 6.25
CA GLN A 41 2.51 15.87 5.09
C GLN A 41 1.14 16.57 5.25
N PRO A 42 1.04 17.92 5.11
CA PRO A 42 -0.24 18.61 5.20
C PRO A 42 -1.18 18.20 4.05
N ARG A 43 -2.47 18.03 4.35
CA ARG A 43 -3.49 17.62 3.36
C ARG A 43 -4.66 18.58 3.43
N PHE A 44 -5.09 19.15 2.31
CA PHE A 44 -6.21 20.09 2.25
C PHE A 44 -7.23 19.66 1.21
N ALA A 45 -8.53 19.77 1.50
CA ALA A 45 -9.59 19.45 0.55
C ALA A 45 -10.65 20.54 0.47
N LEU A 46 -11.13 20.79 -0.76
CA LEU A 46 -12.36 21.52 -1.03
C LEU A 46 -13.31 20.61 -1.79
N LEU A 47 -14.47 20.33 -1.20
CA LEU A 47 -15.49 19.45 -1.74
C LEU A 47 -16.74 20.27 -2.04
N VAL A 48 -17.18 20.29 -3.30
CA VAL A 48 -18.29 21.11 -3.78
C VAL A 48 -19.36 20.20 -4.37
N GLY A 49 -20.59 20.31 -3.87
CA GLY A 49 -21.71 19.50 -4.31
C GLY A 49 -22.93 20.37 -4.59
N VAL A 50 -23.38 20.40 -5.83
CA VAL A 50 -24.54 21.19 -6.25
C VAL A 50 -25.63 20.26 -6.77
N SER A 51 -26.57 19.92 -5.89
CA SER A 51 -27.78 19.16 -6.23
C SER A 51 -28.91 20.12 -6.58
N ARG A 52 -28.98 21.23 -5.84
CA ARG A 52 -29.98 22.27 -6.02
C ARG A 52 -29.40 23.51 -6.68
N TYR A 53 -30.19 24.12 -7.55
CA TYR A 53 -29.83 25.34 -8.27
C TYR A 53 -30.92 26.38 -8.09
N GLU A 54 -30.56 27.61 -7.68
CA GLU A 54 -31.53 28.65 -7.30
C GLU A 54 -32.45 29.04 -8.46
N HIS A 55 -31.88 29.10 -9.66
CA HIS A 55 -32.53 29.69 -10.84
C HIS A 55 -32.74 28.69 -11.99
N LEU A 56 -32.30 27.44 -11.85
CA LEU A 56 -32.35 26.43 -12.91
C LEU A 56 -33.44 25.40 -12.64
N ARG A 57 -33.95 24.75 -13.68
CA ARG A 57 -35.01 23.72 -13.54
C ARG A 57 -34.43 22.31 -13.44
N GLU A 58 -33.25 22.13 -13.98
CA GLU A 58 -32.48 20.90 -14.01
C GLU A 58 -31.79 20.76 -12.66
N GLN A 59 -32.33 19.87 -11.83
CA GLN A 59 -31.89 19.63 -10.47
C GLN A 59 -31.35 18.19 -10.37
N LEU A 60 -30.27 18.00 -9.64
CA LEU A 60 -29.65 16.70 -9.36
C LEU A 60 -30.06 16.22 -7.97
N ASP A 61 -29.81 14.95 -7.67
CA ASP A 61 -30.14 14.34 -6.38
C ASP A 61 -28.91 13.67 -5.73
N GLY A 62 -27.81 13.47 -6.46
CA GLY A 62 -26.65 12.72 -5.98
C GLY A 62 -25.49 13.53 -5.39
N CYS A 63 -25.36 14.81 -5.73
CA CYS A 63 -24.11 15.56 -5.47
C CYS A 63 -23.80 15.72 -3.98
N THR A 64 -24.83 15.89 -3.15
CA THR A 64 -24.66 15.97 -1.70
C THR A 64 -24.16 14.65 -1.11
N ASN A 65 -24.63 13.51 -1.64
CA ASN A 65 -24.17 12.19 -1.22
C ASN A 65 -22.73 11.93 -1.67
N ASP A 66 -22.34 12.43 -2.84
CA ASP A 66 -20.97 12.33 -3.34
C ASP A 66 -19.97 13.08 -2.45
N VAL A 67 -20.28 14.33 -2.10
CA VAL A 67 -19.44 15.12 -1.19
C VAL A 67 -19.33 14.45 0.17
N GLN A 68 -20.42 13.92 0.71
CA GLN A 68 -20.39 13.21 1.99
C GLN A 68 -19.53 11.94 1.92
N ALA A 69 -19.69 11.14 0.86
CA ALA A 69 -18.92 9.92 0.65
C ALA A 69 -17.41 10.21 0.48
N MET A 70 -17.06 11.26 -0.28
CA MET A 70 -15.68 11.73 -0.42
C MET A 70 -15.11 12.21 0.92
N LYS A 71 -15.86 13.03 1.68
CA LYS A 71 -15.43 13.52 2.99
C LYS A 71 -15.12 12.37 3.94
N GLU A 72 -16.06 11.43 4.08
CA GLU A 72 -15.91 10.25 4.95
C GLU A 72 -14.69 9.42 4.55
N MET A 73 -14.47 9.19 3.25
CA MET A 73 -13.29 8.49 2.75
C MET A 73 -11.99 9.25 3.07
N LEU A 74 -11.94 10.56 2.82
CA LEU A 74 -10.73 11.35 3.06
C LEU A 74 -10.31 11.35 4.53
N GLN A 75 -11.28 11.39 5.44
CA GLN A 75 -11.02 11.32 6.86
C GLN A 75 -10.60 9.91 7.29
N SER A 76 -11.40 8.90 6.95
CA SER A 76 -11.22 7.53 7.43
C SER A 76 -10.13 6.71 6.71
N ARG A 77 -9.72 7.13 5.51
CA ARG A 77 -8.70 6.43 4.71
C ARG A 77 -7.43 7.22 4.52
N PHE A 78 -7.53 8.53 4.38
CA PHE A 78 -6.41 9.37 3.95
C PHE A 78 -5.94 10.35 5.04
N GLY A 79 -6.51 10.27 6.24
CA GLY A 79 -6.07 11.03 7.41
C GLY A 79 -6.25 12.54 7.28
N PHE A 80 -7.18 12.99 6.44
CA PHE A 80 -7.57 14.40 6.40
C PHE A 80 -8.26 14.76 7.71
N LEU A 81 -7.88 15.90 8.29
CA LEU A 81 -8.58 16.42 9.46
C LEU A 81 -9.87 17.11 9.01
N GLU A 82 -10.87 17.08 9.88
CA GLU A 82 -12.10 17.87 9.69
C GLU A 82 -11.79 19.36 9.42
N SER A 83 -10.80 19.93 10.12
CA SER A 83 -10.38 21.34 9.94
C SER A 83 -9.71 21.63 8.59
N ASP A 84 -9.30 20.58 7.87
CA ASP A 84 -8.60 20.68 6.60
C ASP A 84 -9.50 20.39 5.39
N ILE A 85 -10.76 20.03 5.65
CA ILE A 85 -11.78 19.80 4.62
C ILE A 85 -12.81 20.92 4.68
N VAL A 86 -12.98 21.63 3.57
CA VAL A 86 -14.07 22.58 3.38
C VAL A 86 -15.12 21.94 2.47
N THR A 87 -16.39 21.98 2.89
CA THR A 87 -17.53 21.51 2.08
C THR A 87 -18.44 22.68 1.72
N LEU A 88 -18.77 22.83 0.44
CA LEU A 88 -19.80 23.75 -0.05
C LEU A 88 -20.92 22.94 -0.69
N LEU A 89 -22.11 23.01 -0.11
CA LEU A 89 -23.29 22.27 -0.57
C LEU A 89 -24.40 23.22 -0.97
N ASP A 90 -25.01 22.98 -2.13
CA ASP A 90 -26.20 23.70 -2.63
C ASP A 90 -26.06 25.22 -2.43
N ASP A 91 -26.89 25.83 -1.57
CA ASP A 91 -26.94 27.28 -1.34
C ASP A 91 -25.62 27.92 -0.88
N GLN A 92 -24.68 27.12 -0.37
CA GLN A 92 -23.33 27.53 -0.01
C GLN A 92 -22.36 27.54 -1.20
N ALA A 93 -22.63 26.72 -2.23
CA ALA A 93 -21.79 26.53 -3.41
C ALA A 93 -22.03 27.62 -4.48
N THR A 94 -22.02 28.88 -4.06
CA THR A 94 -22.06 30.02 -4.98
C THR A 94 -20.73 30.20 -5.69
N GLY A 95 -20.73 30.79 -6.89
CA GLY A 95 -19.50 31.04 -7.65
C GLY A 95 -18.49 31.89 -6.86
N ASN A 96 -18.97 32.87 -6.08
CA ASN A 96 -18.11 33.68 -5.21
C ASN A 96 -17.52 32.89 -4.03
N ALA A 97 -18.32 32.01 -3.40
CA ALA A 97 -17.82 31.20 -2.29
C ALA A 97 -16.74 30.22 -2.76
N ILE A 98 -16.91 29.59 -3.92
CA ILE A 98 -15.91 28.67 -4.49
C ILE A 98 -14.60 29.42 -4.79
N ARG A 99 -14.66 30.57 -5.46
CA ARG A 99 -13.48 31.42 -5.74
C ARG A 99 -12.77 31.86 -4.46
N GLU A 100 -13.52 32.21 -3.42
CA GLU A 100 -12.93 32.58 -2.13
C GLU A 100 -12.23 31.39 -1.47
N GLN A 101 -12.79 30.19 -1.55
CA GLN A 101 -12.12 28.98 -1.03
C GLN A 101 -10.87 28.61 -1.83
N TRP A 102 -10.85 28.81 -3.15
CA TRP A 102 -9.63 28.68 -3.96
C TRP A 102 -8.53 29.63 -3.49
N ARG A 103 -8.87 30.89 -3.22
CA ARG A 103 -7.93 31.88 -2.67
C ARG A 103 -7.39 31.46 -1.30
N ILE A 104 -8.25 30.98 -0.39
CA ILE A 104 -7.84 30.49 0.93
C ILE A 104 -6.93 29.26 0.81
N LEU A 105 -7.26 28.30 -0.06
CA LEU A 105 -6.40 27.14 -0.31
C LEU A 105 -5.02 27.54 -0.82
N GLN A 106 -4.95 28.49 -1.76
CA GLN A 106 -3.68 29.02 -2.27
C GLN A 106 -2.82 29.62 -1.15
N GLU A 107 -3.42 30.37 -0.23
CA GLU A 107 -2.72 30.94 0.92
C GLU A 107 -2.18 29.85 1.87
N ARG A 108 -2.98 28.82 2.15
CA ARG A 108 -2.58 27.68 2.99
C ARG A 108 -1.44 26.87 2.38
N VAL A 109 -1.50 26.64 1.06
CA VAL A 109 -0.44 25.96 0.31
C VAL A 109 0.84 26.77 0.36
N SER A 110 0.76 28.07 0.05
CA SER A 110 1.91 28.97 0.08
C SER A 110 2.56 29.05 1.48
N ALA A 111 1.75 29.04 2.54
CA ALA A 111 2.26 29.00 3.91
C ALA A 111 2.98 27.67 4.23
N SER A 112 2.44 26.54 3.78
CA SER A 112 3.05 25.22 3.96
C SER A 112 4.38 25.10 3.20
N ALA A 113 4.44 25.61 1.98
CA ALA A 113 5.65 25.66 1.15
C ALA A 113 6.76 26.50 1.79
N LYS A 114 6.41 27.67 2.35
CA LYS A 114 7.34 28.52 3.11
C LYS A 114 7.89 27.82 4.36
N ALA A 115 7.13 26.88 4.92
CA ALA A 115 7.58 26.03 6.03
C ALA A 115 8.38 24.79 5.56
N GLY A 116 8.74 24.71 4.28
CA GLY A 116 9.54 23.61 3.71
C GLY A 116 8.74 22.33 3.48
N ARG A 117 7.41 22.41 3.36
CA ARG A 117 6.54 21.24 3.18
C ARG A 117 5.78 21.32 1.86
N GLN A 118 5.62 20.17 1.22
CA GLN A 118 4.80 20.02 0.01
C GLN A 118 3.42 19.44 0.37
N PRO A 119 2.35 20.26 0.53
CA PRO A 119 1.01 19.75 0.82
C PRO A 119 0.44 18.90 -0.33
N PHE A 120 -0.48 18.00 0.03
CA PHE A 120 -1.40 17.35 -0.89
C PHE A 120 -2.75 18.09 -0.88
N VAL A 121 -3.26 18.43 -2.06
CA VAL A 121 -4.50 19.20 -2.22
C VAL A 121 -5.49 18.40 -3.05
N LEU A 122 -6.74 18.33 -2.60
CA LEU A 122 -7.83 17.72 -3.34
C LEU A 122 -8.93 18.74 -3.62
N PHE A 123 -9.34 18.86 -4.87
CA PHE A 123 -10.55 19.60 -5.25
C PHE A 123 -11.53 18.64 -5.90
N HIS A 124 -12.70 18.48 -5.29
CA HIS A 124 -13.78 17.64 -5.81
C HIS A 124 -14.97 18.52 -6.14
N PHE A 125 -15.49 18.38 -7.35
CA PHE A 125 -16.72 19.02 -7.77
C PHE A 125 -17.70 17.98 -8.28
N SER A 126 -18.94 18.05 -7.78
CA SER A 126 -20.04 17.20 -8.18
C SER A 126 -21.26 18.06 -8.52
N GLY A 127 -21.69 18.05 -9.77
CA GLY A 127 -22.77 18.92 -10.24
C GLY A 127 -22.93 18.91 -11.76
N HIS A 128 -23.66 19.88 -12.28
CA HIS A 128 -23.72 20.13 -13.72
C HIS A 128 -22.43 20.77 -14.24
N GLY A 129 -21.95 20.24 -15.36
CA GLY A 129 -21.09 20.96 -16.30
C GLY A 129 -21.93 21.61 -17.40
N SER A 130 -21.39 22.67 -18.01
CA SER A 130 -21.98 23.38 -19.14
C SER A 130 -20.87 23.86 -20.09
N GLN A 131 -21.26 24.45 -21.22
CA GLN A 131 -20.37 25.17 -22.12
C GLN A 131 -20.85 26.61 -22.32
N VAL A 132 -19.91 27.50 -22.65
CA VAL A 132 -20.12 28.94 -22.88
C VAL A 132 -19.31 29.38 -24.09
N LEU A 133 -19.54 30.59 -24.62
CA LEU A 133 -18.66 31.11 -25.67
C LEU A 133 -17.30 31.47 -25.05
N ASP A 134 -16.25 30.98 -25.68
CA ASP A 134 -14.86 31.34 -25.41
C ASP A 134 -14.59 32.81 -25.82
N GLN A 135 -13.51 33.34 -25.28
CA GLN A 135 -12.98 34.68 -25.37
C GLN A 135 -12.66 35.05 -26.83
N ALA A 136 -12.63 36.36 -27.10
CA ALA A 136 -12.35 36.83 -28.45
C ALA A 136 -10.89 36.58 -28.85
N GLN A 137 -10.64 36.35 -30.15
CA GLN A 137 -9.28 36.18 -30.68
C GLN A 137 -8.36 37.34 -30.24
N GLY A 138 -7.21 36.99 -29.67
CA GLY A 138 -6.23 37.93 -29.13
C GLY A 138 -6.31 38.10 -27.61
N ASP A 139 -7.32 37.53 -26.96
CA ASP A 139 -7.32 37.28 -25.52
C ASP A 139 -6.36 36.11 -25.20
N PRO A 140 -5.55 36.19 -24.12
CA PRO A 140 -4.72 35.07 -23.68
C PRO A 140 -5.53 33.82 -23.33
N ASP A 141 -6.79 33.98 -22.92
CA ASP A 141 -7.74 32.94 -22.55
C ASP A 141 -8.61 32.51 -23.75
N CYS A 142 -8.24 32.85 -24.99
CA CYS A 142 -8.83 32.30 -26.21
C CYS A 142 -8.04 31.05 -26.61
N ASP A 143 -8.33 29.90 -26.01
CA ASP A 143 -7.58 28.66 -26.20
C ASP A 143 -8.39 27.46 -26.71
N GLU A 144 -9.70 27.63 -26.93
CA GLU A 144 -10.55 26.54 -27.43
C GLU A 144 -10.69 26.50 -28.96
N LEU A 145 -10.48 25.31 -29.54
CA LEU A 145 -10.56 25.12 -30.99
C LEU A 145 -12.00 25.20 -31.52
N ASP A 146 -12.96 24.75 -30.72
CA ASP A 146 -14.37 24.67 -31.12
C ASP A 146 -15.16 25.95 -30.85
N GLY A 147 -14.58 26.91 -30.12
CA GLY A 147 -15.26 28.15 -29.77
C GLY A 147 -15.86 28.21 -28.37
N LEU A 148 -15.69 27.17 -27.53
CA LEU A 148 -16.50 26.97 -26.34
C LEU A 148 -15.70 26.58 -25.08
N ASP A 149 -15.69 27.44 -24.06
CA ASP A 149 -15.13 27.05 -22.75
C ASP A 149 -16.05 26.08 -22.03
N GLU A 150 -15.43 25.12 -21.35
CA GLU A 150 -16.09 24.28 -20.37
C GLU A 150 -16.30 25.03 -19.04
N THR A 151 -17.45 24.81 -18.42
CA THR A 151 -17.79 25.46 -17.14
C THR A 151 -18.31 24.49 -16.09
N LEU A 152 -17.97 24.77 -14.83
CA LEU A 152 -18.61 24.21 -13.64
C LEU A 152 -19.75 25.15 -13.22
N VAL A 153 -20.96 24.61 -13.05
CA VAL A 153 -22.15 25.41 -12.77
C VAL A 153 -22.37 25.51 -11.25
N PRO A 154 -22.24 26.70 -10.63
CA PRO A 154 -22.52 26.89 -9.21
C PRO A 154 -24.03 27.02 -8.93
N TYR A 155 -24.40 27.04 -7.65
CA TYR A 155 -25.78 27.15 -7.18
C TYR A 155 -26.52 28.39 -7.70
N ASP A 156 -25.85 29.53 -7.73
CA ASP A 156 -26.38 30.86 -8.07
C ASP A 156 -26.33 31.16 -9.58
N ALA A 157 -26.03 30.16 -10.41
CA ALA A 157 -26.01 30.31 -11.86
C ALA A 157 -27.40 30.69 -12.40
N VAL A 158 -27.51 31.90 -12.97
CA VAL A 158 -28.79 32.48 -13.41
C VAL A 158 -29.18 32.00 -14.82
N LYS A 159 -28.20 31.82 -15.71
CA LYS A 159 -28.39 31.43 -17.12
C LYS A 159 -27.11 30.86 -17.71
N GLN A 160 -27.20 30.34 -18.93
CA GLN A 160 -26.07 29.83 -19.71
C GLN A 160 -24.89 30.78 -19.75
N GLY A 161 -23.71 30.34 -19.26
CA GLY A 161 -22.50 31.14 -19.28
C GLY A 161 -22.69 32.52 -18.70
N GLY A 162 -23.50 32.60 -17.66
CA GLY A 162 -23.57 33.79 -16.84
C GLY A 162 -22.22 33.99 -16.16
N ASP A 163 -21.98 35.23 -15.76
CA ASP A 163 -20.75 35.65 -15.06
C ASP A 163 -20.48 34.86 -13.76
N GLN A 164 -21.44 34.04 -13.30
CA GLN A 164 -21.32 33.19 -12.13
C GLN A 164 -20.59 31.86 -12.40
N ASP A 165 -20.78 31.27 -13.59
CA ASP A 165 -20.20 29.98 -13.97
C ASP A 165 -18.67 30.04 -13.82
N LEU A 166 -18.04 28.94 -13.41
CA LEU A 166 -16.59 28.85 -13.25
C LEU A 166 -16.01 28.28 -14.55
N ARG A 167 -15.29 29.10 -15.31
CA ARG A 167 -14.64 28.67 -16.56
C ARG A 167 -13.43 27.79 -16.27
N ASP A 168 -13.15 26.86 -17.18
CA ASP A 168 -11.89 26.09 -17.27
C ASP A 168 -10.65 26.97 -17.13
N ASP A 169 -10.63 28.19 -17.69
CA ASP A 169 -9.56 29.17 -17.49
C ASP A 169 -9.33 29.54 -16.01
N GLU A 170 -10.41 29.76 -15.27
CA GLU A 170 -10.34 30.07 -13.84
C GLU A 170 -9.88 28.85 -13.04
N VAL A 171 -10.33 27.66 -13.45
CA VAL A 171 -9.88 26.39 -12.87
C VAL A 171 -8.39 26.21 -13.14
N TYR A 172 -7.92 26.46 -14.36
CA TYR A 172 -6.53 26.37 -14.76
C TYR A 172 -5.67 27.37 -13.97
N ALA A 173 -6.11 28.62 -13.83
CA ALA A 173 -5.42 29.63 -13.03
C ALA A 173 -5.31 29.20 -11.56
N PHE A 174 -6.35 28.57 -11.01
CA PHE A 174 -6.31 27.96 -9.67
C PHE A 174 -5.29 26.80 -9.60
N VAL A 175 -5.29 25.88 -10.57
CA VAL A 175 -4.34 24.76 -10.61
C VAL A 175 -2.90 25.26 -10.72
N ASP A 176 -2.61 26.20 -11.61
CA ASP A 176 -1.29 26.84 -11.74
C ASP A 176 -0.86 27.48 -10.42
N ALA A 177 -1.75 28.23 -9.76
CA ALA A 177 -1.45 28.89 -8.51
C ALA A 177 -1.11 27.89 -7.38
N ILE A 178 -1.76 26.73 -7.33
CA ILE A 178 -1.50 25.69 -6.33
C ILE A 178 -0.19 24.96 -6.64
N CYS A 179 0.04 24.52 -7.88
CA CYS A 179 1.18 23.70 -8.26
C CYS A 179 2.46 24.50 -8.59
N ARG A 180 2.38 25.84 -8.60
CA ARG A 180 3.52 26.71 -8.91
C ARG A 180 4.79 26.31 -8.18
N ASN A 181 5.89 26.19 -8.91
CA ASN A 181 7.19 25.76 -8.38
C ASN A 181 7.16 24.41 -7.64
N GLN A 182 6.25 23.50 -8.02
CA GLN A 182 6.07 22.18 -7.40
C GLN A 182 5.78 22.25 -5.89
N GLN A 183 5.18 23.35 -5.44
CA GLN A 183 4.94 23.57 -4.02
C GLN A 183 3.86 22.66 -3.42
N ALA A 184 3.02 22.04 -4.25
CA ALA A 184 1.97 21.10 -3.84
C ALA A 184 1.78 20.00 -4.89
N LYS A 185 1.23 18.86 -4.45
CA LYS A 185 0.57 17.90 -5.33
C LYS A 185 -0.93 18.18 -5.30
N LEU A 186 -1.58 18.19 -6.47
CA LEU A 186 -2.98 18.55 -6.61
C LEU A 186 -3.73 17.47 -7.38
N TRP A 187 -4.79 16.94 -6.77
CA TRP A 187 -5.71 16.02 -7.41
C TRP A 187 -7.10 16.66 -7.57
N LEU A 188 -7.50 16.88 -8.82
CA LEU A 188 -8.83 17.36 -9.18
C LEU A 188 -9.69 16.16 -9.58
N VAL A 189 -10.91 16.11 -9.02
CA VAL A 189 -11.90 15.07 -9.31
C VAL A 189 -13.19 15.75 -9.71
N LEU A 190 -13.54 15.68 -10.99
CA LEU A 190 -14.73 16.31 -11.54
C LEU A 190 -15.79 15.28 -11.92
N ASP A 191 -16.88 15.27 -11.17
CA ASP A 191 -18.06 14.44 -11.41
C ASP A 191 -19.15 15.28 -12.10
N CYS A 192 -18.85 15.69 -13.33
CA CYS A 192 -19.71 16.48 -14.21
C CYS A 192 -19.39 16.18 -15.69
N CYS A 193 -20.26 16.60 -16.61
CA CYS A 193 -20.00 16.56 -18.05
C CYS A 193 -20.33 17.90 -18.72
N HIS A 194 -19.61 18.23 -19.79
CA HIS A 194 -19.68 19.53 -20.45
C HIS A 194 -20.34 19.46 -21.85
N SER A 195 -19.97 18.48 -22.68
CA SER A 195 -20.25 18.48 -24.12
C SER A 195 -20.97 17.23 -24.69
N GLY A 196 -21.27 16.22 -23.84
CA GLY A 196 -21.82 14.94 -24.28
C GLY A 196 -23.17 15.00 -25.03
N THR A 197 -23.38 14.04 -25.95
CA THR A 197 -24.57 14.01 -26.84
C THR A 197 -25.45 12.75 -26.71
N GLY A 198 -25.22 11.88 -25.71
CA GLY A 198 -25.94 10.61 -25.66
C GLY A 198 -26.06 9.98 -24.29
N ALA A 199 -27.29 9.89 -23.78
CA ALA A 199 -27.72 8.76 -22.96
C ALA A 199 -29.05 8.23 -23.47
N ARG A 200 -29.09 6.96 -23.89
CA ARG A 200 -30.36 6.26 -24.11
C ARG A 200 -30.71 5.53 -22.83
N GLY A 201 -31.72 6.01 -22.09
CA GLY A 201 -32.35 5.27 -20.99
C GLY A 201 -32.03 5.74 -19.56
N THR A 202 -31.34 6.87 -19.35
CA THR A 202 -31.19 7.51 -18.03
C THR A 202 -32.00 8.81 -17.96
N THR A 203 -32.60 9.10 -16.81
CA THR A 203 -33.53 10.24 -16.64
C THR A 203 -32.87 11.53 -16.15
N LYS A 204 -31.66 11.45 -15.55
CA LYS A 204 -30.86 12.59 -15.09
C LYS A 204 -29.38 12.38 -15.43
N ILE A 205 -28.79 13.37 -16.07
CA ILE A 205 -27.37 13.42 -16.45
C ILE A 205 -26.74 14.67 -15.86
N ARG A 206 -25.44 14.61 -15.57
CA ARG A 206 -24.67 15.69 -14.93
C ARG A 206 -24.15 16.73 -15.91
N GLN A 207 -25.01 17.06 -16.86
CA GLN A 207 -24.76 18.03 -17.92
C GLN A 207 -25.97 18.92 -18.03
N LEU A 208 -25.73 20.19 -18.33
CA LEU A 208 -26.78 21.15 -18.55
C LEU A 208 -26.79 21.59 -20.02
N HIS A 209 -27.67 20.98 -20.82
CA HIS A 209 -27.89 21.38 -22.21
C HIS A 209 -28.61 22.72 -22.26
N ARG A 210 -27.87 23.79 -22.53
CA ARG A 210 -28.45 25.12 -22.69
C ARG A 210 -28.29 25.54 -24.17
N GLY A 211 -29.40 25.57 -24.93
CA GLY A 211 -29.49 26.18 -26.27
C GLY A 211 -28.54 25.69 -27.38
N HIS A 212 -28.64 26.30 -28.57
CA HIS A 212 -27.65 26.17 -29.64
C HIS A 212 -26.62 27.30 -29.49
N LEU A 213 -25.49 27.03 -28.84
CA LEU A 213 -24.32 27.91 -28.96
C LEU A 213 -23.80 27.80 -30.39
N GLN A 214 -23.74 28.93 -31.10
CA GLN A 214 -23.11 29.03 -32.41
C GLN A 214 -21.89 29.92 -32.24
N PRO A 215 -20.71 29.35 -31.92
CA PRO A 215 -19.49 30.12 -31.92
C PRO A 215 -19.29 30.69 -33.33
N VAL A 216 -19.09 32.01 -33.41
CA VAL A 216 -18.72 32.66 -34.67
C VAL A 216 -17.24 32.38 -34.88
N VAL A 217 -16.92 31.16 -35.30
CA VAL A 217 -15.57 30.82 -35.75
C VAL A 217 -15.41 31.49 -37.12
N PRO A 218 -14.55 32.51 -37.27
CA PRO A 218 -14.33 33.13 -38.57
C PRO A 218 -13.86 32.07 -39.58
N ASP A 219 -14.03 32.31 -40.88
CA ASP A 219 -13.67 31.38 -41.98
C ASP A 219 -12.15 31.01 -42.07
N GLY A 220 -11.37 31.35 -41.04
CA GLY A 220 -9.97 30.96 -40.82
C GLY A 220 -9.81 30.17 -39.53
N GLN A 221 -8.86 29.24 -39.51
CA GLN A 221 -8.50 28.46 -38.32
C GLN A 221 -8.23 29.40 -37.13
N ARG A 222 -9.01 29.26 -36.06
CA ARG A 222 -8.71 29.88 -34.77
C ARG A 222 -7.33 29.38 -34.34
N ASN A 223 -6.38 30.29 -34.16
CA ASN A 223 -5.02 29.93 -33.76
C ASN A 223 -4.96 30.01 -32.24
N VAL A 224 -5.01 28.85 -31.60
CA VAL A 224 -5.07 28.68 -30.15
C VAL A 224 -3.85 27.93 -29.66
N GLU A 225 -3.29 28.37 -28.53
CA GLU A 225 -2.19 27.69 -27.85
C GLU A 225 -2.79 26.82 -26.74
N SER A 226 -2.84 25.50 -26.95
CA SER A 226 -3.35 24.56 -25.94
C SER A 226 -2.52 24.68 -24.65
N ARG A 227 -3.20 24.93 -23.53
CA ARG A 227 -2.56 24.97 -22.21
C ARG A 227 -2.22 23.56 -21.72
N ARG A 228 -1.09 23.43 -21.04
CA ARG A 228 -0.71 22.18 -20.37
C ARG A 228 -0.84 22.38 -18.87
N LEU A 229 -1.44 21.41 -18.20
CA LEU A 229 -1.48 21.39 -16.75
C LEU A 229 -0.06 21.51 -16.15
N PRO A 230 0.09 22.21 -15.01
CA PRO A 230 1.38 22.34 -14.36
C PRO A 230 1.84 21.00 -13.74
N PRO A 231 3.15 20.70 -13.71
CA PRO A 231 3.68 19.51 -13.03
C PRO A 231 3.18 19.39 -11.59
N GLY A 232 2.91 18.17 -11.13
CA GLY A 232 2.31 17.94 -9.81
C GLY A 232 0.78 17.98 -9.76
N SER A 233 0.09 18.22 -10.90
CA SER A 233 -1.37 18.16 -10.99
C SER A 233 -1.88 16.95 -11.76
N VAL A 234 -2.97 16.35 -11.26
CA VAL A 234 -3.73 15.29 -11.90
C VAL A 234 -5.22 15.64 -11.89
N PHE A 235 -5.87 15.46 -13.02
CA PHE A 235 -7.26 15.76 -13.25
C PHE A 235 -7.99 14.48 -13.67
N LEU A 236 -8.98 14.07 -12.87
CA LEU A 236 -9.82 12.90 -13.13
C LEU A 236 -11.24 13.38 -13.45
N SER A 237 -11.64 13.24 -14.71
CA SER A 237 -12.99 13.59 -15.19
C SER A 237 -13.83 12.34 -15.37
N ALA A 238 -15.13 12.46 -15.11
CA ALA A 238 -16.06 11.33 -15.13
C ALA A 238 -16.29 10.71 -16.52
N CYS A 239 -16.22 11.52 -17.57
CA CYS A 239 -16.62 11.14 -18.93
C CYS A 239 -15.71 11.82 -19.97
N ARG A 240 -15.61 11.24 -21.18
CA ARG A 240 -15.03 11.94 -22.34
C ARG A 240 -15.96 13.08 -22.79
N ALA A 241 -15.43 14.04 -23.53
CA ALA A 241 -16.21 15.15 -24.11
C ALA A 241 -17.48 14.70 -24.88
N SER A 242 -17.46 13.53 -25.54
CA SER A 242 -18.61 13.00 -26.28
C SER A 242 -19.60 12.18 -25.44
N GLU A 243 -19.25 11.87 -24.19
CA GLU A 243 -20.01 11.01 -23.28
C GLU A 243 -20.73 11.84 -22.20
N VAL A 244 -21.67 11.22 -21.49
CA VAL A 244 -22.39 11.85 -20.37
C VAL A 244 -22.29 11.00 -19.12
N GLU A 245 -22.30 11.66 -17.98
CA GLU A 245 -22.21 11.06 -16.66
C GLU A 245 -23.63 10.95 -16.07
N PRO A 246 -24.14 9.72 -15.86
CA PRO A 246 -25.46 9.52 -15.29
C PRO A 246 -25.45 9.58 -13.76
N GLU A 247 -26.60 9.90 -13.17
CA GLU A 247 -26.81 9.60 -11.75
C GLU A 247 -27.00 8.08 -11.54
N PHE A 248 -26.30 7.55 -10.53
CA PHE A 248 -26.31 6.16 -10.16
C PHE A 248 -27.10 5.94 -8.87
N GLN A 249 -28.03 5.00 -8.87
CA GLN A 249 -28.84 4.66 -7.70
C GLN A 249 -28.40 3.35 -7.08
N GLU A 250 -28.17 3.37 -5.77
CA GLU A 250 -27.82 2.20 -4.98
C GLU A 250 -28.40 2.31 -3.57
N ASN A 251 -29.03 1.23 -3.09
CA ASN A 251 -29.57 1.16 -1.72
C ASN A 251 -30.50 2.35 -1.34
N GLY A 252 -31.25 2.87 -2.32
CA GLY A 252 -32.17 4.00 -2.11
C GLY A 252 -31.52 5.37 -2.03
N LYS A 253 -30.20 5.47 -2.29
CA LYS A 253 -29.47 6.74 -2.44
C LYS A 253 -29.03 6.94 -3.89
N THR A 254 -28.85 8.20 -4.27
CA THR A 254 -28.36 8.60 -5.59
C THR A 254 -26.95 9.18 -5.47
N TYR A 255 -26.09 8.92 -6.44
CA TYR A 255 -24.69 9.35 -6.50
C TYR A 255 -24.29 9.71 -7.94
N GLY A 256 -23.12 10.33 -8.11
CA GLY A 256 -22.37 10.31 -9.35
C GLY A 256 -21.76 8.94 -9.57
N LEU A 257 -21.78 8.45 -10.80
CA LEU A 257 -21.29 7.10 -11.08
C LEU A 257 -19.78 7.03 -10.79
N MET A 258 -19.00 8.03 -11.20
CA MET A 258 -17.56 8.12 -10.94
C MET A 258 -17.26 8.21 -9.46
N THR A 259 -17.84 9.18 -8.75
CA THR A 259 -17.54 9.37 -7.32
C THR A 259 -17.92 8.13 -6.52
N ARG A 260 -19.08 7.51 -6.78
CA ARG A 260 -19.50 6.31 -6.05
C ARG A 260 -18.51 5.16 -6.22
N PHE A 261 -18.05 4.89 -7.44
CA PHE A 261 -17.14 3.78 -7.72
C PHE A 261 -15.70 4.08 -7.28
N LEU A 262 -15.25 5.33 -7.42
CA LEU A 262 -13.99 5.82 -6.88
C LEU A 262 -13.91 5.59 -5.37
N VAL A 263 -14.91 6.07 -4.63
CA VAL A 263 -14.99 5.94 -3.18
C VAL A 263 -15.08 4.46 -2.77
N GLU A 264 -15.84 3.64 -3.49
CA GLU A 264 -15.91 2.21 -3.21
C GLU A 264 -14.56 1.52 -3.29
N LEU A 265 -13.86 1.79 -4.40
CA LEU A 265 -12.63 1.12 -4.75
C LEU A 265 -11.57 1.47 -3.72
N LEU A 266 -11.39 2.76 -3.43
CA LEU A 266 -10.39 3.22 -2.45
C LEU A 266 -10.75 2.77 -1.02
N ASN A 267 -12.04 2.69 -0.67
CA ASN A 267 -12.46 2.15 0.62
C ASN A 267 -12.30 0.63 0.75
N LYS A 268 -12.33 -0.12 -0.36
CA LYS A 268 -12.16 -1.58 -0.34
C LYS A 268 -10.73 -2.02 -0.58
N GLU A 269 -9.91 -1.19 -1.21
CA GLU A 269 -8.51 -1.50 -1.49
C GLU A 269 -7.71 -1.52 -0.18
N PRO A 270 -7.14 -2.68 0.23
CA PRO A 270 -6.30 -2.74 1.41
C PRO A 270 -4.91 -2.11 1.17
N LYS A 271 -4.42 -2.11 -0.08
CA LYS A 271 -3.07 -1.65 -0.45
C LYS A 271 -3.09 -0.39 -1.29
N VAL A 272 -3.74 0.65 -0.76
CA VAL A 272 -3.89 1.95 -1.45
C VAL A 272 -2.53 2.60 -1.76
N SER A 273 -1.49 2.32 -0.96
CA SER A 273 -0.12 2.79 -1.26
C SER A 273 0.46 2.29 -2.59
N ARG A 274 -0.13 1.25 -3.18
CA ARG A 274 0.25 0.71 -4.50
C ARG A 274 -0.72 1.14 -5.61
N MET A 275 -1.78 1.86 -5.26
CA MET A 275 -2.75 2.33 -6.23
C MET A 275 -2.22 3.59 -6.89
N THR A 276 -1.81 3.46 -8.15
CA THR A 276 -1.43 4.59 -8.99
C THR A 276 -2.65 5.24 -9.62
N TYR A 277 -2.51 6.46 -10.16
CA TYR A 277 -3.62 7.12 -10.86
C TYR A 277 -4.08 6.32 -12.09
N ASP A 278 -3.16 5.76 -12.87
CA ASP A 278 -3.51 4.90 -14.00
C ASP A 278 -4.26 3.64 -13.55
N LEU A 279 -3.75 2.95 -12.52
CA LEU A 279 -4.39 1.73 -12.01
C LEU A 279 -5.78 2.03 -11.43
N LEU A 280 -5.95 3.19 -10.79
CA LEU A 280 -7.25 3.66 -10.29
C LEU A 280 -8.26 3.79 -11.42
N ARG A 281 -7.89 4.50 -12.49
CA ARG A 281 -8.75 4.72 -13.65
C ARG A 281 -9.16 3.40 -14.30
N GLU A 282 -8.19 2.51 -14.55
CA GLU A 282 -8.46 1.18 -15.12
C GLU A 282 -9.36 0.34 -14.22
N SER A 283 -9.16 0.42 -12.91
CA SER A 283 -9.95 -0.31 -11.92
C SER A 283 -11.38 0.23 -11.80
N ILE A 284 -11.61 1.53 -12.00
CA ILE A 284 -12.95 2.13 -12.11
C ILE A 284 -13.63 1.62 -13.39
N VAL A 285 -12.96 1.73 -14.55
CA VAL A 285 -13.50 1.26 -15.84
C VAL A 285 -13.86 -0.23 -15.80
N THR A 286 -13.01 -1.05 -15.19
CA THR A 286 -13.24 -2.48 -15.01
C THR A 286 -14.45 -2.76 -14.13
N ARG A 287 -14.63 -1.99 -13.04
CA ARG A 287 -15.80 -2.10 -12.17
C ARG A 287 -17.09 -1.65 -12.86
N TYR A 288 -17.06 -0.56 -13.64
CA TYR A 288 -18.21 -0.15 -14.43
C TYR A 288 -18.71 -1.27 -15.34
N ARG A 289 -17.79 -1.90 -16.09
CA ARG A 289 -18.12 -2.97 -17.06
C ARG A 289 -18.65 -4.24 -16.41
N SER A 290 -18.25 -4.53 -15.17
CA SER A 290 -18.67 -5.73 -14.44
C SER A 290 -19.93 -5.52 -13.60
N HIS A 291 -20.31 -4.27 -13.32
CA HIS A 291 -21.45 -3.96 -12.45
C HIS A 291 -22.79 -4.00 -13.22
N ARG A 292 -23.66 -4.95 -12.84
CA ARG A 292 -24.93 -5.25 -13.56
C ARG A 292 -25.89 -4.06 -13.69
N SER A 293 -25.86 -3.12 -12.74
CA SER A 293 -26.73 -1.94 -12.75
C SER A 293 -26.21 -0.78 -13.62
N VAL A 294 -25.00 -0.90 -14.19
CA VAL A 294 -24.42 0.11 -15.08
C VAL A 294 -24.76 -0.27 -16.52
N ALA A 295 -25.75 0.43 -17.10
CA ALA A 295 -26.23 0.12 -18.45
C ALA A 295 -25.33 0.68 -19.56
N GLN A 296 -24.81 1.90 -19.38
CA GLN A 296 -23.84 2.55 -20.25
C GLN A 296 -22.75 3.15 -19.38
N ALA A 297 -21.56 2.58 -19.46
CA ALA A 297 -20.40 3.03 -18.71
C ALA A 297 -19.70 4.17 -19.46
N PRO A 298 -19.67 5.40 -18.94
CA PRO A 298 -18.78 6.43 -19.45
C PRO A 298 -17.33 6.03 -19.20
N THR A 299 -16.41 6.68 -19.90
CA THR A 299 -14.98 6.44 -19.76
C THR A 299 -14.34 7.59 -18.99
N PRO A 300 -13.96 7.40 -17.71
CA PRO A 300 -13.19 8.40 -17.00
C PRO A 300 -11.86 8.69 -17.69
N THR A 301 -11.50 9.96 -17.75
CA THR A 301 -10.27 10.45 -18.38
C THR A 301 -9.31 10.99 -17.34
N LEU A 302 -8.02 10.86 -17.62
CA LEU A 302 -6.95 11.45 -16.82
C LEU A 302 -6.22 12.48 -17.68
N GLU A 303 -6.07 13.68 -17.12
CA GLU A 303 -5.15 14.69 -17.61
C GLU A 303 -4.14 15.01 -16.51
N TYR A 304 -2.92 15.38 -16.91
CA TYR A 304 -1.81 15.48 -15.98
C TYR A 304 -0.77 16.48 -16.48
N GLY A 305 -0.06 17.10 -15.55
CA GLY A 305 1.00 18.05 -15.90
C GLY A 305 2.33 17.40 -16.31
N ASP A 306 2.62 16.21 -15.79
CA ASP A 306 3.80 15.42 -16.12
C ASP A 306 3.44 13.94 -16.16
N ALA A 307 4.02 13.17 -17.09
CA ALA A 307 3.63 11.76 -17.26
C ALA A 307 4.09 10.86 -16.10
N GLY A 308 5.09 11.30 -15.33
CA GLY A 308 5.64 10.53 -14.20
C GLY A 308 4.62 10.36 -13.08
N ILE A 309 3.82 11.40 -12.82
CA ILE A 309 2.82 11.41 -11.74
C ILE A 309 1.77 10.29 -11.86
N LEU A 310 1.49 9.81 -13.08
CA LEU A 310 0.49 8.77 -13.30
C LEU A 310 0.87 7.42 -12.66
N GLN A 311 2.17 7.20 -12.49
CA GLN A 311 2.75 6.01 -11.88
C GLN A 311 3.04 6.20 -10.38
N GLU A 312 2.79 7.39 -9.85
CA GLU A 312 2.87 7.65 -8.41
C GLU A 312 1.60 7.19 -7.70
N SER A 313 1.72 6.93 -6.40
CA SER A 313 0.57 6.67 -5.53
C SER A 313 -0.37 7.88 -5.49
N ILE A 314 -1.68 7.64 -5.45
CA ILE A 314 -2.70 8.71 -5.43
C ILE A 314 -2.48 9.67 -4.25
N VAL A 315 -2.24 9.11 -3.06
CA VAL A 315 -1.92 9.86 -1.85
C VAL A 315 -0.68 9.25 -1.23
N ASP A 316 0.27 10.10 -0.87
CA ASP A 316 1.49 9.70 -0.17
C ASP A 316 1.25 9.70 1.36
N GLY A 317 1.82 8.71 2.06
CA GLY A 317 1.75 8.64 3.52
C GLY A 317 2.01 7.27 4.11
N VAL A 318 2.64 7.26 5.29
CA VAL A 318 2.81 6.06 6.11
C VAL A 318 1.46 5.69 6.74
N GLY A 319 1.05 4.43 6.65
CA GLY A 319 -0.17 3.93 7.30
C GLY A 319 -1.47 4.00 6.49
N LEU A 320 -1.43 4.35 5.20
CA LEU A 320 -2.61 4.35 4.32
C LEU A 320 -3.15 2.95 4.02
N ASP A 321 -2.28 1.94 4.10
CA ASP A 321 -2.65 0.54 3.93
C ASP A 321 -3.38 0.03 5.18
N ARG A 322 -4.56 -0.56 4.97
CA ARG A 322 -5.26 -1.25 6.05
C ARG A 322 -4.51 -2.52 6.42
N ARG A 323 -4.50 -2.83 7.72
CA ARG A 323 -4.05 -4.14 8.19
C ARG A 323 -4.95 -5.23 7.62
N PRO A 324 -4.43 -6.44 7.37
CA PRO A 324 -5.26 -7.55 6.96
C PRO A 324 -6.37 -7.83 7.98
N LEU A 325 -7.55 -8.16 7.47
CA LEU A 325 -8.69 -8.61 8.26
C LEU A 325 -8.83 -10.12 8.12
N TRP A 326 -8.78 -10.85 9.22
CA TRP A 326 -8.76 -12.30 9.20
C TRP A 326 -10.08 -12.89 9.69
N PRO A 327 -10.72 -13.81 8.95
CA PRO A 327 -11.87 -14.54 9.46
C PRO A 327 -11.51 -15.32 10.72
N VAL A 328 -12.44 -15.34 11.68
CA VAL A 328 -12.31 -16.11 12.92
C VAL A 328 -13.55 -16.96 13.10
N ASP A 329 -13.38 -18.26 13.27
CA ASP A 329 -14.45 -19.20 13.58
C ASP A 329 -14.40 -19.59 15.07
N ASN A 330 -15.56 -19.97 15.63
CA ASN A 330 -15.61 -20.57 16.96
C ASN A 330 -14.91 -21.94 16.99
N ILE A 331 -14.38 -22.34 18.15
CA ILE A 331 -13.97 -23.72 18.39
C ILE A 331 -15.10 -24.43 19.13
N ASP A 332 -15.62 -25.52 18.56
CA ASP A 332 -16.75 -26.24 19.13
C ASP A 332 -16.45 -26.75 20.54
N GLY A 333 -17.30 -26.36 21.50
CA GLY A 333 -17.19 -26.75 22.90
C GLY A 333 -16.20 -25.93 23.75
N ASP A 334 -15.47 -24.97 23.17
CA ASP A 334 -14.55 -24.10 23.92
C ASP A 334 -14.74 -22.61 23.52
N ARG A 335 -15.53 -21.88 24.31
CA ARG A 335 -15.83 -20.46 24.07
C ARG A 335 -14.70 -19.52 24.48
N THR A 336 -13.69 -20.02 25.18
CA THR A 336 -12.49 -19.24 25.51
C THR A 336 -11.51 -19.16 24.34
N LYS A 337 -11.77 -19.90 23.25
CA LYS A 337 -10.88 -19.97 22.10
C LYS A 337 -11.58 -19.74 20.77
N ALA A 338 -10.78 -19.27 19.83
CA ALA A 338 -11.20 -19.02 18.46
C ALA A 338 -10.14 -19.54 17.48
N LEU A 339 -10.57 -19.97 16.31
CA LEU A 339 -9.69 -20.36 15.21
C LEU A 339 -9.64 -19.21 14.20
N MET A 340 -8.51 -18.50 14.15
CA MET A 340 -8.27 -17.47 13.14
C MET A 340 -7.76 -18.12 11.84
N LYS A 341 -8.32 -17.71 10.70
CA LYS A 341 -7.93 -18.14 9.34
C LYS A 341 -6.71 -17.36 8.84
N ALA A 342 -5.73 -17.20 9.72
CA ALA A 342 -4.44 -16.62 9.43
C ALA A 342 -3.40 -17.25 10.36
N GLY A 343 -2.19 -17.42 9.86
CA GLY A 343 -1.15 -18.20 10.52
C GLY A 343 0.24 -17.70 10.15
N THR A 344 1.26 -18.54 10.32
CA THR A 344 2.66 -18.14 10.11
C THR A 344 2.92 -17.66 8.68
N LEU A 345 2.23 -18.23 7.67
CA LEU A 345 2.33 -17.79 6.26
C LEU A 345 1.69 -16.42 6.01
N HIS A 346 0.89 -15.93 6.95
CA HIS A 346 0.27 -14.62 6.92
C HIS A 346 1.02 -13.61 7.82
N GLY A 347 2.17 -14.01 8.36
CA GLY A 347 2.94 -13.21 9.31
C GLY A 347 2.42 -13.27 10.75
N VAL A 348 1.41 -14.10 11.07
CA VAL A 348 0.89 -14.19 12.43
C VAL A 348 1.90 -14.91 13.33
N THR A 349 2.11 -14.39 14.53
CA THR A 349 3.07 -14.89 15.52
C THR A 349 2.40 -15.11 16.88
N PRO A 350 2.87 -16.09 17.69
CA PRO A 350 2.42 -16.23 19.07
C PRO A 350 2.66 -14.96 19.88
N GLY A 351 1.69 -14.57 20.72
CA GLY A 351 1.74 -13.36 21.54
C GLY A 351 1.08 -12.14 20.89
N SER A 352 0.90 -12.14 19.57
CA SER A 352 0.18 -11.09 18.84
C SER A 352 -1.27 -10.96 19.32
N LEU A 353 -1.77 -9.72 19.32
CA LEU A 353 -3.11 -9.37 19.79
C LEU A 353 -3.97 -8.90 18.64
N PHE A 354 -5.16 -9.46 18.58
CA PHE A 354 -6.17 -9.13 17.60
C PHE A 354 -7.43 -8.66 18.30
N GLU A 355 -8.12 -7.71 17.70
CA GLU A 355 -9.45 -7.30 18.13
C GLU A 355 -10.48 -7.91 17.18
N ILE A 356 -11.57 -8.45 17.74
CA ILE A 356 -12.59 -9.17 16.99
C ILE A 356 -13.87 -8.35 16.80
N TYR A 357 -14.42 -8.42 15.59
CA TYR A 357 -15.63 -7.73 15.16
C TYR A 357 -16.62 -8.71 14.53
N GLU A 358 -17.91 -8.35 14.57
CA GLU A 358 -18.96 -9.15 13.94
C GLU A 358 -18.86 -9.11 12.40
N SER A 359 -18.53 -7.96 11.83
CA SER A 359 -18.45 -7.75 10.40
C SER A 359 -17.35 -6.74 10.00
N PRO A 360 -16.83 -6.78 8.76
CA PRO A 360 -15.74 -5.90 8.32
C PRO A 360 -16.07 -4.40 8.34
N ASP A 361 -17.34 -4.04 8.16
CA ASP A 361 -17.87 -2.68 8.15
C ASP A 361 -17.88 -2.03 9.54
N ARG A 362 -17.81 -2.82 10.62
CA ARG A 362 -17.73 -2.34 12.00
C ARG A 362 -16.31 -2.17 12.52
N VAL A 363 -15.30 -2.44 11.69
CA VAL A 363 -13.91 -2.34 12.09
C VAL A 363 -13.50 -0.89 12.23
N LEU A 364 -13.05 -0.51 13.42
CA LEU A 364 -12.46 0.79 13.70
C LEU A 364 -10.97 0.78 13.33
N TRP A 365 -10.63 1.13 12.09
CA TRP A 365 -9.26 1.00 11.58
C TRP A 365 -8.22 1.78 12.41
N ASP A 366 -8.57 2.99 12.86
CA ASP A 366 -7.65 3.89 13.58
C ASP A 366 -7.71 3.76 15.11
N ALA A 367 -8.38 2.73 15.63
CA ALA A 367 -8.47 2.52 17.07
C ALA A 367 -7.10 2.17 17.68
N PRO A 368 -6.69 2.80 18.81
CA PRO A 368 -5.45 2.45 19.50
C PRO A 368 -5.50 1.01 20.02
N ALA A 369 -4.33 0.41 20.28
CA ALA A 369 -4.19 -0.97 20.76
C ALA A 369 -4.86 -1.28 22.12
N GLN A 370 -5.45 -0.27 22.77
CA GLN A 370 -6.16 -0.34 24.05
C GLN A 370 -7.42 0.55 24.07
N ALA A 371 -8.12 0.69 22.93
CA ALA A 371 -9.34 1.50 22.90
C ALA A 371 -10.39 0.96 23.88
N PRO A 372 -11.09 1.83 24.65
CA PRO A 372 -12.22 1.39 25.47
C PRO A 372 -13.27 0.73 24.59
N GLN A 373 -13.94 -0.32 25.11
CA GLN A 373 -14.96 -1.07 24.38
C GLN A 373 -16.12 -0.14 23.96
N ASN A 374 -16.02 0.47 22.78
CA ASN A 374 -17.09 1.26 22.20
C ASN A 374 -18.11 0.34 21.52
N GLY A 375 -18.71 -0.61 22.27
CA GLY A 375 -19.90 -1.39 21.88
C GLY A 375 -19.87 -2.25 20.60
N GLU A 376 -18.90 -2.08 19.71
CA GLU A 376 -18.81 -2.71 18.38
C GLU A 376 -17.83 -3.89 18.33
N SER A 377 -16.83 -3.86 19.22
CA SER A 377 -15.86 -4.94 19.43
C SER A 377 -16.48 -6.11 20.19
N LEU A 378 -16.30 -7.33 19.69
CA LEU A 378 -16.74 -8.56 20.35
C LEU A 378 -15.76 -9.04 21.43
N GLY A 379 -14.60 -8.40 21.55
CA GLY A 379 -13.53 -8.76 22.48
C GLY A 379 -12.15 -8.76 21.83
N TRP A 380 -11.18 -9.33 22.54
CA TRP A 380 -9.79 -9.43 22.10
C TRP A 380 -9.34 -10.87 22.03
N LEU A 381 -8.38 -11.14 21.17
CA LEU A 381 -7.78 -12.44 20.92
C LEU A 381 -6.27 -12.34 21.10
N ILE A 382 -5.69 -13.22 21.90
CA ILE A 382 -4.24 -13.42 21.96
C ILE A 382 -3.88 -14.71 21.24
N VAL A 383 -2.91 -14.65 20.35
CA VAL A 383 -2.45 -15.82 19.60
C VAL A 383 -1.64 -16.73 20.53
N GLU A 384 -2.13 -17.95 20.79
CA GLU A 384 -1.44 -18.93 21.63
C GLU A 384 -0.58 -19.90 20.81
N LYS A 385 -1.15 -20.35 19.69
CA LYS A 385 -0.52 -21.31 18.80
C LYS A 385 -0.75 -20.86 17.37
N VAL A 386 0.31 -20.94 16.57
CA VAL A 386 0.24 -20.62 15.15
C VAL A 386 0.54 -21.89 14.34
N ASP A 387 -0.33 -22.12 13.36
CA ASP A 387 -0.22 -23.10 12.29
C ASP A 387 0.06 -22.31 10.97
N GLY A 388 0.28 -22.94 9.83
CA GLY A 388 0.72 -22.23 8.60
C GLY A 388 -0.33 -21.25 8.09
N SER A 389 -1.57 -21.73 7.92
CA SER A 389 -2.69 -20.91 7.44
C SER A 389 -3.67 -20.49 8.53
N THR A 390 -3.54 -21.03 9.75
CA THR A 390 -4.45 -20.75 10.86
C THR A 390 -3.72 -20.47 12.16
N ALA A 391 -4.43 -19.90 13.13
CA ALA A 391 -3.92 -19.71 14.49
C ALA A 391 -5.02 -20.00 15.50
N THR A 392 -4.65 -20.65 16.60
CA THR A 392 -5.54 -20.80 17.75
C THR A 392 -5.30 -19.62 18.68
N CYS A 393 -6.38 -18.88 18.92
CA CYS A 393 -6.38 -17.68 19.75
C CYS A 393 -7.20 -17.91 21.02
N ARG A 394 -6.82 -17.26 22.11
CA ARG A 394 -7.60 -17.19 23.35
C ARG A 394 -8.29 -15.84 23.48
N ALA A 395 -9.57 -15.86 23.83
CA ALA A 395 -10.36 -14.68 24.03
C ALA A 395 -10.08 -14.02 25.39
N PHE A 396 -9.98 -12.70 25.41
CA PHE A 396 -9.83 -11.91 26.62
C PHE A 396 -10.50 -10.54 26.48
N THR A 397 -10.70 -9.85 27.60
CA THR A 397 -11.07 -8.43 27.66
C THR A 397 -10.04 -7.64 28.45
N TRP A 398 -10.07 -6.33 28.27
CA TRP A 398 -9.32 -5.38 29.08
C TRP A 398 -10.19 -4.83 30.20
N ASP A 399 -9.64 -4.85 31.42
CA ASP A 399 -10.15 -4.12 32.58
C ASP A 399 -9.05 -3.17 33.05
N GLY A 400 -9.08 -1.93 32.53
CA GLY A 400 -7.92 -1.03 32.54
C GLY A 400 -6.73 -1.70 31.85
N ASP A 401 -5.58 -1.75 32.53
CA ASP A 401 -4.36 -2.39 32.02
C ASP A 401 -4.31 -3.91 32.22
N LYS A 402 -5.36 -4.50 32.79
CA LYS A 402 -5.38 -5.93 33.13
C LYS A 402 -6.11 -6.74 32.06
N ARG A 403 -5.43 -7.75 31.52
CA ARG A 403 -6.05 -8.77 30.66
C ARG A 403 -6.78 -9.79 31.52
N THR A 404 -8.05 -10.00 31.25
CA THR A 404 -8.86 -11.04 31.89
C THR A 404 -9.42 -11.95 30.81
N GLU A 405 -9.19 -13.26 30.95
CA GLU A 405 -9.75 -14.26 30.04
C GLU A 405 -11.29 -14.15 30.02
N THR A 406 -11.88 -14.28 28.83
CA THR A 406 -13.33 -14.18 28.65
C THR A 406 -13.83 -15.27 27.72
N ASP A 407 -15.12 -15.56 27.81
CA ASP A 407 -15.83 -16.30 26.78
C ASP A 407 -16.22 -15.36 25.63
N LEU A 408 -16.13 -15.86 24.40
CA LEU A 408 -16.81 -15.25 23.24
C LEU A 408 -18.34 -15.30 23.44
N PRO A 409 -19.10 -14.40 22.78
CA PRO A 409 -20.57 -14.39 22.83
C PRO A 409 -21.18 -15.77 22.56
N ALA A 410 -22.28 -16.12 23.23
CA ALA A 410 -22.85 -17.47 23.16
C ALA A 410 -23.35 -17.86 21.76
N ASP A 411 -23.76 -16.87 20.99
CA ASP A 411 -24.20 -16.95 19.60
C ASP A 411 -23.06 -16.72 18.59
N PHE A 412 -21.82 -16.49 19.06
CA PHE A 412 -20.67 -16.34 18.19
C PHE A 412 -20.48 -17.62 17.34
N ARG A 413 -20.41 -17.42 16.03
CA ARG A 413 -20.14 -18.48 15.05
C ARG A 413 -18.93 -18.11 14.20
N ARG A 414 -18.94 -16.88 13.71
CA ARG A 414 -17.87 -16.30 12.90
C ARG A 414 -17.76 -14.81 13.20
N GLY A 415 -16.55 -14.30 13.07
CA GLY A 415 -16.25 -12.87 13.09
C GLY A 415 -14.99 -12.57 12.31
N PHE A 416 -14.45 -11.37 12.51
CA PHE A 416 -13.28 -10.87 11.81
C PHE A 416 -12.31 -10.23 12.78
N ALA A 417 -11.03 -10.56 12.66
CA ALA A 417 -9.96 -10.11 13.54
C ALA A 417 -9.01 -9.15 12.83
N VAL A 418 -8.73 -8.01 13.46
CA VAL A 418 -7.68 -7.06 13.03
C VAL A 418 -6.54 -7.09 14.02
N GLU A 419 -5.31 -7.16 13.53
CA GLU A 419 -4.13 -7.08 14.38
C GLU A 419 -4.01 -5.70 15.01
N ARG A 420 -3.94 -5.64 16.34
CA ARG A 420 -3.73 -4.40 17.10
C ARG A 420 -2.34 -4.30 17.69
N TYR A 421 -1.74 -5.45 17.95
CA TYR A 421 -0.37 -5.55 18.41
C TYR A 421 0.32 -6.75 17.77
N HIS A 422 1.45 -6.53 17.11
CA HIS A 422 2.25 -7.59 16.51
C HIS A 422 3.41 -7.99 17.44
N ASP A 423 3.55 -9.28 17.77
CA ASP A 423 4.68 -9.77 18.57
C ASP A 423 5.70 -10.52 17.69
N ASN A 424 6.83 -9.90 17.40
CA ASN A 424 7.90 -10.50 16.60
C ASN A 424 8.60 -11.69 17.27
N GLY A 425 8.54 -11.83 18.61
CA GLY A 425 9.12 -12.96 19.34
C GLY A 425 10.55 -13.35 18.94
N ASP A 426 10.73 -14.63 18.55
CA ASP A 426 11.99 -15.23 18.06
C ASP A 426 12.30 -14.88 16.59
N GLU A 427 11.35 -14.28 15.87
CA GLU A 427 11.46 -13.93 14.44
C GLU A 427 11.99 -12.49 14.22
N ALA A 428 12.32 -11.78 15.30
CA ALA A 428 13.02 -10.50 15.27
C ALA A 428 14.42 -10.62 14.64
N LEU A 429 14.79 -9.64 13.82
CA LEU A 429 16.06 -9.60 13.12
C LEU A 429 17.19 -9.15 14.05
N ARG A 430 18.23 -9.97 14.17
CA ARG A 430 19.44 -9.65 14.92
C ARG A 430 20.47 -9.04 13.97
N VAL A 431 20.86 -7.81 14.24
CA VAL A 431 21.77 -7.04 13.39
C VAL A 431 23.04 -6.76 14.18
N ARG A 432 24.18 -7.16 13.62
CA ARG A 432 25.49 -6.72 14.11
C ARG A 432 25.89 -5.46 13.35
N VAL A 433 26.31 -4.44 14.06
CA VAL A 433 26.76 -3.19 13.43
C VAL A 433 28.29 -3.09 13.52
N VAL A 434 28.94 -2.78 12.41
CA VAL A 434 30.41 -2.73 12.33
C VAL A 434 30.88 -1.50 11.55
N GLN A 435 32.05 -0.98 11.93
CA GLN A 435 32.81 -0.04 11.11
C GLN A 435 33.68 -0.83 10.14
N ALA A 436 33.54 -0.56 8.83
CA ALA A 436 34.42 -1.14 7.83
C ALA A 436 35.80 -0.48 7.91
N ILE A 437 36.85 -1.30 8.04
CA ILE A 437 38.26 -0.86 7.98
C ILE A 437 38.83 -1.13 6.58
N SER A 438 38.49 -2.28 6.02
CA SER A 438 38.84 -2.68 4.66
C SER A 438 37.75 -3.60 4.10
N PRO A 439 37.79 -4.00 2.81
CA PRO A 439 36.81 -4.94 2.27
C PRO A 439 36.67 -6.23 3.10
N SER A 440 37.75 -6.69 3.75
CA SER A 440 37.80 -7.94 4.52
C SER A 440 37.95 -7.79 6.03
N VAL A 441 38.02 -6.57 6.57
CA VAL A 441 38.26 -6.32 8.00
C VAL A 441 37.23 -5.33 8.54
N ASP A 442 36.57 -5.73 9.62
CA ASP A 442 35.53 -4.97 10.31
C ASP A 442 35.86 -4.79 11.80
N ARG A 443 35.44 -3.66 12.37
CA ARG A 443 35.46 -3.39 13.82
C ARG A 443 34.04 -3.32 14.36
N PRO A 444 33.62 -4.24 15.25
CA PRO A 444 32.29 -4.19 15.85
C PRO A 444 32.02 -2.90 16.61
N LEU A 445 30.79 -2.39 16.47
CA LEU A 445 30.28 -1.24 17.20
C LEU A 445 29.25 -1.73 18.21
N LYS A 446 29.33 -1.19 19.44
CA LYS A 446 28.32 -1.40 20.47
C LYS A 446 27.28 -0.30 20.36
N GLU A 447 26.02 -0.59 20.65
CA GLU A 447 24.95 0.41 20.64
C GLU A 447 25.28 1.62 21.52
N THR A 448 25.99 1.41 22.64
CA THR A 448 26.37 2.46 23.58
C THR A 448 27.69 3.16 23.25
N SER A 449 28.40 2.79 22.17
CA SER A 449 29.69 3.41 21.85
C SER A 449 29.50 4.81 21.26
N ALA A 450 30.44 5.72 21.54
CA ALA A 450 30.44 7.07 20.97
C ALA A 450 30.59 7.05 19.44
N ASP A 451 31.25 6.02 18.91
CA ASP A 451 31.51 5.82 17.49
C ASP A 451 30.28 5.28 16.72
N ALA A 452 29.19 4.90 17.40
CA ALA A 452 27.96 4.44 16.76
C ALA A 452 27.17 5.62 16.16
N PRO A 453 26.92 5.64 14.82
CA PRO A 453 26.20 6.75 14.19
C PRO A 453 24.83 6.98 14.83
N ALA A 454 24.50 8.25 15.10
CA ALA A 454 23.23 8.63 15.72
C ALA A 454 22.03 8.17 14.88
N VAL A 455 22.15 8.23 13.55
CA VAL A 455 21.14 7.75 12.58
C VAL A 455 20.83 6.27 12.79
N VAL A 456 21.85 5.43 12.95
CA VAL A 456 21.67 3.99 13.15
C VAL A 456 21.02 3.73 14.51
N ARG A 457 21.49 4.37 15.59
CA ARG A 457 20.82 4.23 16.91
C ARG A 457 19.36 4.67 16.87
N HIS A 458 19.09 5.79 16.20
CA HIS A 458 17.73 6.28 16.02
C HIS A 458 16.88 5.29 15.21
N ALA A 459 17.42 4.66 14.17
CA ALA A 459 16.70 3.66 13.39
C ALA A 459 16.29 2.43 14.21
N PHE A 460 17.13 1.96 15.14
CA PHE A 460 16.76 0.87 16.06
C PHE A 460 15.73 1.30 17.10
N GLN A 461 15.83 2.54 17.61
CA GLN A 461 14.86 3.09 18.56
C GLN A 461 13.50 3.34 17.91
N ALA A 462 13.47 3.96 16.72
CA ALA A 462 12.27 4.24 15.95
C ALA A 462 11.62 2.97 15.38
N ALA A 463 12.34 1.84 15.37
CA ALA A 463 11.77 0.55 14.99
C ALA A 463 10.83 -0.01 16.07
N VAL A 464 10.89 0.52 17.29
CA VAL A 464 9.96 0.18 18.37
C VAL A 464 8.71 1.03 18.20
N LYS A 465 7.60 0.38 17.90
CA LYS A 465 6.29 1.04 17.79
C LYS A 465 5.36 0.60 18.93
N PRO A 466 4.37 1.41 19.34
CA PRO A 466 3.45 1.02 20.42
C PRO A 466 2.62 -0.24 20.10
N ASP A 467 2.43 -0.52 18.82
CA ASP A 467 1.62 -1.59 18.24
C ASP A 467 2.47 -2.79 17.78
N GLU A 468 3.75 -2.85 18.11
CA GLU A 468 4.63 -3.95 17.68
C GLU A 468 5.76 -4.20 18.70
N SER A 469 6.08 -5.46 19.00
CA SER A 469 7.24 -5.81 19.83
C SER A 469 8.55 -5.55 19.06
N PRO A 470 9.68 -5.24 19.73
CA PRO A 470 10.92 -4.89 19.03
C PRO A 470 11.35 -5.93 17.99
N TRP A 471 11.25 -5.56 16.71
CA TRP A 471 11.55 -6.44 15.57
C TRP A 471 13.02 -6.34 15.12
N LEU A 472 13.74 -5.30 15.55
CA LEU A 472 15.19 -5.14 15.37
C LEU A 472 15.91 -5.31 16.70
N LYS A 473 16.99 -6.10 16.70
CA LYS A 473 17.85 -6.32 17.86
C LYS A 473 19.31 -6.05 17.48
N TRP A 474 19.93 -5.03 18.06
CA TRP A 474 21.37 -4.84 17.95
C TRP A 474 22.05 -5.92 18.78
N VAL A 475 22.92 -6.71 18.17
CA VAL A 475 23.66 -7.77 18.88
C VAL A 475 25.16 -7.51 18.93
N ASP A 476 25.76 -7.90 20.05
CA ASP A 476 27.19 -7.79 20.28
C ASP A 476 28.01 -8.78 19.44
N GLU A 477 29.33 -8.58 19.40
CA GLU A 477 30.30 -9.37 18.62
C GLU A 477 30.22 -10.88 18.88
N ASP A 478 30.04 -11.30 20.14
CA ASP A 478 29.99 -12.72 20.51
C ASP A 478 28.59 -13.34 20.31
N SER A 479 27.60 -12.53 19.95
CA SER A 479 26.21 -12.98 19.78
C SER A 479 25.92 -13.33 18.33
N ALA A 480 25.12 -14.39 18.11
CA ALA A 480 24.65 -14.74 16.78
C ALA A 480 23.84 -13.57 16.17
N CYS A 481 24.18 -13.19 14.95
CA CYS A 481 23.46 -12.19 14.15
C CYS A 481 22.89 -12.84 12.89
N ASP A 482 21.87 -12.22 12.31
CA ASP A 482 21.27 -12.60 11.04
C ASP A 482 21.88 -11.80 9.88
N VAL A 483 22.20 -10.52 10.12
CA VAL A 483 22.88 -9.63 9.17
C VAL A 483 23.92 -8.74 9.85
N VAL A 484 24.87 -8.23 9.05
CA VAL A 484 25.87 -7.23 9.42
C VAL A 484 25.58 -5.91 8.70
N LEU A 485 25.34 -4.83 9.45
CA LEU A 485 25.33 -3.46 8.92
C LEU A 485 26.76 -2.91 8.95
N ARG A 486 27.38 -2.75 7.78
CA ARG A 486 28.73 -2.16 7.64
C ARG A 486 28.62 -0.66 7.38
N ILE A 487 29.41 0.13 8.09
CA ILE A 487 29.46 1.60 7.98
C ILE A 487 30.86 2.00 7.51
N ASP A 488 30.93 2.87 6.50
CA ASP A 488 32.16 3.53 6.06
C ASP A 488 31.90 5.02 5.83
N GLY A 489 32.49 5.87 6.68
CA GLY A 489 32.24 7.30 6.70
C GLY A 489 30.75 7.64 6.88
N GLN A 490 30.16 8.26 5.87
CA GLN A 490 28.75 8.68 5.82
C GLN A 490 27.86 7.73 5.01
N TYR A 491 28.35 6.53 4.71
CA TYR A 491 27.60 5.52 3.99
C TYR A 491 27.50 4.22 4.77
N ALA A 492 26.45 3.45 4.53
CA ALA A 492 26.30 2.11 5.06
C ALA A 492 25.73 1.14 4.03
N ALA A 493 25.98 -0.16 4.23
CA ALA A 493 25.35 -1.23 3.47
C ALA A 493 25.16 -2.46 4.37
N VAL A 494 24.13 -3.24 4.09
CA VAL A 494 23.80 -4.45 4.84
C VAL A 494 24.35 -5.68 4.13
N PHE A 495 24.93 -6.57 4.90
CA PHE A 495 25.53 -7.82 4.46
C PHE A 495 24.95 -8.99 5.27
N PRO A 496 25.00 -10.21 4.74
CA PRO A 496 24.78 -11.44 5.51
C PRO A 496 25.72 -11.57 6.71
N ALA A 497 25.26 -12.24 7.78
CA ALA A 497 26.03 -12.54 9.00
C ALA A 497 27.37 -13.28 8.79
N THR A 498 27.54 -13.95 7.66
CA THR A 498 28.66 -14.84 7.36
C THR A 498 29.89 -14.18 6.73
N GLY A 499 29.85 -12.85 6.54
CA GLY A 499 31.05 -12.06 6.24
C GLY A 499 31.45 -12.00 4.77
N VAL A 500 31.83 -10.78 4.37
CA VAL A 500 32.65 -10.35 3.23
C VAL A 500 32.41 -11.04 1.88
N ALA A 501 31.73 -10.33 0.98
CA ALA A 501 31.90 -10.56 -0.45
C ALA A 501 33.35 -10.20 -0.84
N SER A 502 34.19 -11.19 -1.15
CA SER A 502 35.46 -10.91 -1.83
C SER A 502 35.16 -10.70 -3.32
N ALA A 503 34.90 -9.46 -3.73
CA ALA A 503 34.96 -9.11 -5.15
C ALA A 503 36.41 -8.68 -5.48
N PRO A 504 37.09 -9.30 -6.47
CA PRO A 504 38.36 -8.81 -6.96
C PRO A 504 38.17 -7.45 -7.64
N SER A 505 39.00 -6.49 -7.24
CA SER A 505 39.04 -5.13 -7.74
C SER A 505 39.52 -5.09 -9.19
N THR A 506 38.62 -5.13 -10.18
CA THR A 506 38.96 -4.71 -11.56
C THR A 506 37.70 -4.33 -12.34
N ALA A 507 37.13 -3.16 -12.03
CA ALA A 507 36.39 -2.29 -12.97
C ALA A 507 35.81 -1.11 -12.18
N LEU A 508 36.55 -0.01 -12.09
CA LEU A 508 36.01 1.26 -11.61
C LEU A 508 36.12 2.25 -12.75
N ASP A 509 34.98 2.60 -13.36
CA ASP A 509 34.85 3.77 -14.23
C ASP A 509 34.90 5.02 -13.33
N GLU A 510 35.72 6.01 -13.69
CA GLU A 510 36.16 7.09 -12.80
C GLU A 510 35.06 8.11 -12.45
N ARG A 511 33.83 7.95 -12.94
CA ARG A 511 32.78 8.98 -12.91
C ARG A 511 31.78 8.92 -11.74
N ASP A 512 31.71 7.86 -10.94
CA ASP A 512 30.68 7.68 -9.89
C ASP A 512 31.21 7.39 -8.46
N ARG A 513 32.23 8.14 -7.99
CA ARG A 513 32.87 7.96 -6.67
C ARG A 513 32.06 8.49 -5.47
N LEU A 514 30.78 8.13 -5.32
CA LEU A 514 30.01 8.47 -4.11
C LEU A 514 30.05 7.38 -3.03
N VAL A 515 30.17 6.09 -3.38
CA VAL A 515 30.11 4.97 -2.40
C VAL A 515 31.49 4.36 -2.11
N PRO A 516 31.88 4.14 -0.84
CA PRO A 516 33.12 3.48 -0.47
C PRO A 516 33.24 2.04 -0.99
N ALA A 517 34.43 1.66 -1.48
CA ALA A 517 34.71 0.32 -2.02
C ALA A 517 34.53 -0.81 -0.99
N THR A 518 34.59 -0.50 0.30
CA THR A 518 34.37 -1.43 1.41
C THR A 518 32.90 -1.87 1.54
N LEU A 519 31.97 -1.11 0.96
CA LEU A 519 30.53 -1.36 1.02
C LEU A 519 30.00 -2.05 -0.24
N VAL A 520 30.83 -2.25 -1.27
CA VAL A 520 30.45 -2.93 -2.51
C VAL A 520 30.07 -4.38 -2.25
N GLY A 521 29.00 -4.85 -2.91
CA GLY A 521 28.45 -6.20 -2.73
C GLY A 521 27.46 -6.35 -1.56
N GLY A 522 27.11 -5.26 -0.87
CA GLY A 522 26.05 -5.23 0.13
C GLY A 522 24.73 -4.64 -0.41
N TRP A 523 23.66 -4.78 0.36
CA TRP A 523 22.39 -4.09 0.09
C TRP A 523 22.49 -2.63 0.56
N GLY A 524 22.23 -1.69 -0.34
CA GLY A 524 22.49 -0.26 -0.16
C GLY A 524 22.81 0.45 -1.48
N PRO A 525 23.53 1.58 -1.48
CA PRO A 525 24.09 2.28 -0.32
C PRO A 525 23.02 3.02 0.46
N LEU A 526 23.21 3.16 1.76
CA LEU A 526 22.45 4.07 2.61
C LEU A 526 23.28 5.32 2.81
N ASP A 527 22.75 6.47 2.38
CA ASP A 527 23.35 7.78 2.60
C ASP A 527 22.95 8.28 4.00
N LEU A 528 23.92 8.42 4.91
CA LEU A 528 23.70 8.84 6.28
C LEU A 528 23.71 10.38 6.46
N HIS A 529 23.94 11.17 5.40
CA HIS A 529 23.95 12.65 5.47
C HIS A 529 22.55 13.23 5.77
N ASN A 530 21.48 12.53 5.39
CA ASN A 530 20.09 12.90 5.70
C ASN A 530 19.49 11.92 6.72
N PRO A 531 19.59 12.20 8.04
CA PRO A 531 19.17 11.30 9.10
C PRO A 531 17.73 10.76 8.97
N GLU A 532 16.79 11.61 8.57
CA GLU A 532 15.36 11.27 8.53
C GLU A 532 15.06 10.28 7.39
N GLN A 533 15.62 10.54 6.22
CA GLN A 533 15.52 9.65 5.06
C GLN A 533 16.29 8.34 5.29
N ALA A 534 17.49 8.41 5.87
CA ALA A 534 18.34 7.26 6.13
C ALA A 534 17.73 6.27 7.11
N VAL A 535 17.05 6.76 8.16
CA VAL A 535 16.32 5.92 9.13
C VAL A 535 15.22 5.13 8.43
N THR A 536 14.40 5.82 7.63
CA THR A 536 13.30 5.20 6.90
C THR A 536 13.80 4.15 5.91
N GLN A 537 14.83 4.47 5.13
CA GLN A 537 15.44 3.55 4.17
C GLN A 537 16.08 2.32 4.83
N LEU A 538 16.81 2.51 5.94
CA LEU A 538 17.42 1.41 6.68
C LEU A 538 16.36 0.46 7.25
N GLN A 539 15.29 1.00 7.84
CA GLN A 539 14.21 0.19 8.38
C GLN A 539 13.47 -0.58 7.29
N ASP A 540 13.13 0.06 6.16
CA ASP A 540 12.48 -0.63 5.04
C ASP A 540 13.35 -1.78 4.50
N LEU A 541 14.63 -1.51 4.28
CA LEU A 541 15.60 -2.50 3.82
C LEU A 541 15.65 -3.71 4.79
N LEU A 542 15.81 -3.46 6.09
CA LEU A 542 15.85 -4.52 7.09
C LEU A 542 14.51 -5.27 7.22
N ARG A 543 13.35 -4.61 7.04
CA ARG A 543 12.03 -5.27 7.04
C ARG A 543 11.89 -6.26 5.88
N ARG A 544 12.28 -5.85 4.67
CA ARG A 544 12.24 -6.72 3.48
C ARG A 544 13.17 -7.93 3.63
N ILE A 545 14.38 -7.73 4.19
CA ILE A 545 15.29 -8.83 4.55
C ILE A 545 14.60 -9.79 5.53
N THR A 546 14.02 -9.24 6.61
CA THR A 546 13.35 -10.03 7.66
C THR A 546 12.24 -10.90 7.05
N ARG A 547 11.44 -10.34 6.15
CA ARG A 547 10.33 -11.04 5.49
C ARG A 547 10.80 -12.22 4.64
N ALA A 548 11.77 -12.00 3.75
CA ALA A 548 12.32 -13.06 2.90
C ALA A 548 13.01 -14.15 3.72
N ARG A 549 13.84 -13.75 4.69
CA ARG A 549 14.54 -14.68 5.60
C ARG A 549 13.55 -15.54 6.39
N ASN A 550 12.51 -14.94 6.95
CA ASN A 550 11.50 -15.67 7.72
C ASN A 550 10.73 -16.65 6.83
N LEU A 551 10.33 -16.25 5.62
CA LEU A 551 9.68 -17.14 4.64
C LEU A 551 10.55 -18.38 4.34
N ILE A 552 11.83 -18.19 4.03
CA ILE A 552 12.77 -19.29 3.77
C ILE A 552 12.90 -20.19 5.01
N ALA A 553 13.04 -19.61 6.21
CA ALA A 553 13.17 -20.36 7.45
C ALA A 553 11.91 -21.18 7.78
N ILE A 554 10.72 -20.61 7.56
CA ILE A 554 9.43 -21.28 7.74
C ILE A 554 9.30 -22.47 6.77
N ALA A 555 9.55 -22.24 5.49
CA ALA A 555 9.50 -23.29 4.47
C ALA A 555 10.51 -24.43 4.76
N SER A 556 11.75 -24.06 5.11
CA SER A 556 12.81 -25.02 5.43
C SER A 556 12.46 -25.88 6.65
N ARG A 557 11.93 -25.27 7.72
CA ARG A 557 11.47 -26.00 8.92
C ARG A 557 10.35 -26.99 8.56
N GLN A 558 9.40 -26.58 7.71
CA GLN A 558 8.29 -27.44 7.30
C GLN A 558 8.75 -28.62 6.43
N GLN A 559 9.68 -28.39 5.49
CA GLN A 559 10.27 -29.43 4.65
C GLN A 559 11.14 -30.42 5.45
N ALA A 560 11.92 -29.93 6.42
CA ALA A 560 12.67 -30.80 7.33
C ALA A 560 11.75 -31.66 8.20
N ALA A 561 10.57 -31.13 8.57
CA ALA A 561 9.62 -31.86 9.36
C ALA A 561 8.92 -32.98 8.55
N SER A 562 8.65 -32.78 7.25
CA SER A 562 7.96 -33.77 6.39
C SER A 562 8.83 -35.00 6.06
N THR A 563 10.16 -34.85 6.09
CA THR A 563 11.12 -35.95 5.84
C THR A 563 11.34 -36.87 7.04
N SER A 564 10.79 -36.54 8.22
CA SER A 564 10.88 -37.38 9.41
C SER A 564 9.80 -38.49 9.45
N LEU A 565 10.18 -39.73 9.80
CA LEU A 565 9.29 -40.91 9.85
C LEU A 565 8.03 -40.72 10.72
N ALA A 566 8.14 -39.96 11.81
CA ALA A 566 7.01 -39.67 12.70
C ALA A 566 6.13 -38.50 12.22
N GLY A 567 6.62 -37.68 11.28
CA GLY A 567 5.94 -36.48 10.76
C GLY A 567 5.24 -36.66 9.42
N ALA A 568 5.46 -37.78 8.72
CA ALA A 568 4.93 -38.03 7.37
C ALA A 568 3.44 -38.46 7.36
N GLN A 569 2.94 -39.08 8.43
CA GLN A 569 1.53 -39.47 8.51
C GLN A 569 0.65 -38.22 8.76
N ASN A 570 -0.26 -37.93 7.81
CA ASN A 570 -1.28 -36.85 7.80
C ASN A 570 -0.90 -35.45 7.30
N ARG A 571 0.33 -35.17 6.87
CA ARG A 571 0.72 -33.85 6.34
C ARG A 571 0.54 -33.74 4.83
N VAL A 572 0.33 -32.51 4.35
CA VAL A 572 0.36 -32.17 2.92
C VAL A 572 1.78 -32.34 2.38
N GLN A 573 1.95 -33.18 1.36
CA GLN A 573 3.24 -33.45 0.72
C GLN A 573 3.25 -32.92 -0.72
N ALA A 574 4.17 -32.00 -0.97
CA ALA A 574 4.51 -31.51 -2.30
C ALA A 574 6.01 -31.63 -2.52
N ALA A 575 6.43 -31.72 -3.77
CA ALA A 575 7.81 -31.60 -4.18
C ALA A 575 7.96 -30.57 -5.30
N ILE A 576 9.13 -29.93 -5.36
CA ILE A 576 9.52 -29.06 -6.46
C ILE A 576 10.80 -29.59 -7.10
N GLU A 577 10.80 -29.67 -8.42
CA GLU A 577 11.94 -30.07 -9.24
C GLU A 577 12.37 -28.90 -10.11
N LEU A 578 13.68 -28.65 -10.11
CA LEU A 578 14.31 -27.73 -11.04
C LEU A 578 14.63 -28.46 -12.34
N LEU A 579 14.19 -27.92 -13.47
CA LEU A 579 14.32 -28.50 -14.80
C LEU A 579 15.16 -27.60 -15.70
N ARG A 580 16.01 -28.21 -16.54
CA ARG A 580 16.67 -27.55 -17.66
C ARG A 580 15.78 -27.65 -18.89
N VAL A 581 15.54 -26.52 -19.54
CA VAL A 581 14.76 -26.46 -20.78
C VAL A 581 15.66 -26.83 -21.97
N GLU A 582 15.12 -27.64 -22.88
CA GLU A 582 15.81 -28.01 -24.13
C GLU A 582 15.10 -27.44 -25.35
N GLU A 583 13.77 -27.48 -25.37
CA GLU A 583 12.95 -27.06 -26.50
C GLU A 583 11.67 -26.38 -25.98
N VAL A 584 11.30 -25.29 -26.65
CA VAL A 584 10.04 -24.53 -26.47
C VAL A 584 9.31 -24.44 -27.80
N ASP A 585 7.99 -24.29 -27.77
CA ASP A 585 7.17 -24.07 -28.98
C ASP A 585 7.05 -22.57 -29.36
N GLU A 586 6.31 -22.28 -30.43
CA GLU A 586 6.06 -20.92 -30.93
C GLU A 586 5.29 -20.03 -29.93
N GLN A 587 4.69 -20.64 -28.90
CA GLN A 587 4.00 -19.94 -27.82
C GLN A 587 4.86 -19.86 -26.54
N PHE A 588 6.17 -20.14 -26.64
CA PHE A 588 7.13 -20.12 -25.53
C PHE A 588 6.82 -21.14 -24.41
N MET A 589 6.10 -22.20 -24.73
CA MET A 589 5.80 -23.28 -23.79
C MET A 589 6.85 -24.38 -23.89
N VAL A 590 7.29 -24.90 -22.75
CA VAL A 590 8.30 -25.96 -22.67
C VAL A 590 7.74 -27.27 -23.22
N THR A 591 8.30 -27.75 -24.34
CA THR A 591 7.94 -29.03 -24.96
C THR A 591 8.88 -30.15 -24.51
N LYS A 592 10.12 -29.82 -24.16
CA LYS A 592 11.14 -30.78 -23.72
C LYS A 592 12.04 -30.21 -22.64
N SER A 593 12.21 -30.99 -21.57
CA SER A 593 13.06 -30.63 -20.43
C SER A 593 13.58 -31.88 -19.72
N HIS A 594 14.67 -31.72 -18.97
CA HIS A 594 15.19 -32.77 -18.08
C HIS A 594 15.55 -32.20 -16.70
N ARG A 595 15.63 -33.08 -15.69
CA ARG A 595 15.95 -32.66 -14.32
C ARG A 595 17.35 -32.05 -14.24
N TRP A 596 17.46 -30.89 -13.60
CA TRP A 596 18.74 -30.23 -13.36
C TRP A 596 19.65 -31.14 -12.52
N LYS A 597 20.93 -31.22 -12.88
CA LYS A 597 21.92 -32.03 -12.15
C LYS A 597 22.65 -31.16 -11.13
N THR A 598 22.88 -31.68 -9.93
CA THR A 598 23.69 -31.00 -8.91
C THR A 598 25.15 -30.94 -9.34
N ALA A 599 25.84 -29.86 -9.02
CA ALA A 599 27.26 -29.70 -9.34
C ALA A 599 28.12 -30.78 -8.65
N SER A 600 29.17 -31.23 -9.35
CA SER A 600 30.22 -32.08 -8.79
C SER A 600 31.56 -31.36 -8.96
N THR A 601 32.25 -31.10 -7.85
CA THR A 601 33.58 -30.50 -7.87
C THR A 601 34.58 -31.51 -7.34
N ALA A 602 35.62 -31.83 -8.11
CA ALA A 602 36.69 -32.77 -7.74
C ALA A 602 36.20 -34.14 -7.22
N GLY A 603 35.16 -34.72 -7.83
CA GLY A 603 34.64 -36.05 -7.47
C GLY A 603 33.77 -36.10 -6.21
N LYS A 604 33.44 -34.95 -5.60
CA LYS A 604 32.42 -34.83 -4.54
C LYS A 604 31.21 -34.06 -5.07
N THR A 605 30.03 -34.67 -4.97
CA THR A 605 28.75 -34.00 -5.26
C THR A 605 28.50 -32.97 -4.16
N THR A 606 28.41 -31.68 -4.51
CA THR A 606 28.16 -30.61 -3.54
C THR A 606 26.68 -30.52 -3.17
N GLY A 607 25.79 -31.19 -3.91
CA GLY A 607 24.35 -31.16 -3.70
C GLY A 607 23.67 -29.86 -4.12
N GLN A 608 24.43 -28.85 -4.56
CA GLN A 608 23.95 -27.53 -4.96
C GLN A 608 23.69 -27.50 -6.48
N TYR A 609 22.58 -26.90 -6.90
CA TYR A 609 22.32 -26.61 -8.31
C TYR A 609 23.08 -25.36 -8.73
N LEU A 610 23.73 -25.39 -9.89
CA LEU A 610 24.49 -24.27 -10.45
C LEU A 610 23.89 -23.88 -11.81
N MET A 611 23.68 -22.58 -12.00
CA MET A 611 23.15 -21.96 -13.21
C MET A 611 24.06 -20.83 -13.66
N ARG A 612 24.20 -20.67 -14.97
CA ARG A 612 24.93 -19.58 -15.60
C ARG A 612 23.99 -18.56 -16.22
N ASP A 613 24.53 -17.40 -16.52
CA ASP A 613 23.84 -16.37 -17.26
C ASP A 613 23.25 -16.92 -18.58
N GLY A 614 21.98 -16.61 -18.85
CA GLY A 614 21.26 -17.10 -20.03
C GLY A 614 20.79 -18.56 -19.98
N ASP A 615 21.05 -19.31 -18.92
CA ASP A 615 20.51 -20.68 -18.78
C ASP A 615 18.98 -20.66 -18.71
N GLU A 616 18.33 -21.49 -19.51
CA GLU A 616 16.87 -21.66 -19.53
C GLU A 616 16.41 -22.77 -18.59
N PHE A 617 15.43 -22.46 -17.74
CA PHE A 617 14.94 -23.37 -16.71
C PHE A 617 13.44 -23.28 -16.47
N ALA A 618 12.90 -24.33 -15.85
CA ALA A 618 11.50 -24.41 -15.46
C ALA A 618 11.35 -25.15 -14.13
N PHE A 619 10.17 -25.05 -13.53
CA PHE A 619 9.83 -25.76 -12.29
C PHE A 619 8.72 -26.77 -12.52
N ARG A 620 8.86 -27.94 -11.92
CA ARG A 620 7.79 -28.92 -11.83
C ARG A 620 7.41 -29.14 -10.38
N VAL A 621 6.13 -28.94 -10.08
CA VAL A 621 5.54 -29.22 -8.78
C VAL A 621 4.84 -30.58 -8.85
N VAL A 622 5.03 -31.42 -7.84
CA VAL A 622 4.41 -32.75 -7.76
C VAL A 622 3.61 -32.84 -6.47
N ASN A 623 2.34 -33.23 -6.56
CA ASN A 623 1.54 -33.58 -5.39
C ASN A 623 1.89 -35.02 -4.97
N GLN A 624 2.52 -35.17 -3.81
CA GLN A 624 2.96 -36.45 -3.26
C GLN A 624 1.99 -37.02 -2.21
N GLU A 625 0.78 -36.48 -2.11
CA GLU A 625 -0.25 -36.98 -1.20
C GLU A 625 -0.62 -38.44 -1.50
N THR A 626 -0.40 -39.30 -0.51
CA THR A 626 -0.89 -40.70 -0.54
C THR A 626 -2.36 -40.81 -0.14
N SER A 627 -2.96 -39.72 0.35
CA SER A 627 -4.34 -39.64 0.80
C SER A 627 -5.37 -39.57 -0.33
N GLY A 628 -4.93 -39.35 -1.58
CA GLY A 628 -5.81 -39.15 -2.73
C GLY A 628 -6.45 -37.76 -2.79
N LYS A 629 -6.11 -36.84 -1.88
CA LYS A 629 -6.69 -35.49 -1.85
C LYS A 629 -5.91 -34.51 -2.74
N PRO A 630 -6.60 -33.59 -3.43
CA PRO A 630 -5.94 -32.49 -4.13
C PRO A 630 -5.31 -31.51 -3.14
N ILE A 631 -4.33 -30.76 -3.64
CA ILE A 631 -3.66 -29.68 -2.91
C ILE A 631 -3.75 -28.40 -3.74
N PHE A 632 -3.74 -27.25 -3.07
CA PHE A 632 -3.61 -25.94 -3.70
C PHE A 632 -2.16 -25.48 -3.55
N VAL A 633 -1.50 -25.14 -4.66
CA VAL A 633 -0.08 -24.79 -4.68
C VAL A 633 0.16 -23.34 -5.11
N THR A 634 1.07 -22.70 -4.40
CA THR A 634 1.67 -21.41 -4.78
C THR A 634 3.18 -21.59 -4.85
N VAL A 635 3.81 -21.13 -5.92
CA VAL A 635 5.27 -21.15 -6.12
C VAL A 635 5.77 -19.72 -6.00
N LEU A 636 6.66 -19.50 -5.04
CA LEU A 636 7.35 -18.23 -4.81
C LEU A 636 8.82 -18.36 -5.19
N HIS A 637 9.36 -17.37 -5.89
CA HIS A 637 10.78 -17.23 -6.15
C HIS A 637 11.36 -16.18 -5.23
N VAL A 638 12.43 -16.53 -4.53
CA VAL A 638 13.20 -15.57 -3.73
C VAL A 638 14.55 -15.39 -4.39
N ASP A 639 14.80 -14.18 -4.87
CA ASP A 639 16.04 -13.84 -5.54
C ASP A 639 17.18 -13.52 -4.54
N SER A 640 18.35 -13.25 -5.11
CA SER A 640 19.57 -12.91 -4.39
C SER A 640 19.58 -11.52 -3.72
N ASN A 641 18.60 -10.67 -4.05
CA ASN A 641 18.36 -9.36 -3.50
C ASN A 641 17.15 -9.34 -2.56
N MET A 642 16.72 -10.53 -2.08
CA MET A 642 15.56 -10.71 -1.21
C MET A 642 14.22 -10.32 -1.86
N GLY A 643 14.15 -10.14 -3.17
CA GLY A 643 12.87 -10.04 -3.90
C GLY A 643 12.07 -11.32 -3.71
N ILE A 644 10.75 -11.20 -3.60
CA ILE A 644 9.83 -12.34 -3.54
C ILE A 644 8.84 -12.18 -4.67
N ASP A 645 8.99 -13.00 -5.71
CA ASP A 645 8.10 -13.04 -6.85
C ASP A 645 7.16 -14.22 -6.72
N GLN A 646 5.89 -14.03 -7.03
CA GLN A 646 4.98 -15.14 -7.20
C GLN A 646 5.06 -15.63 -8.63
N ILE A 647 5.57 -16.86 -8.81
CA ILE A 647 5.68 -17.47 -10.14
C ILE A 647 4.41 -18.25 -10.50
N HIS A 648 3.71 -18.79 -9.50
CA HIS A 648 2.45 -19.50 -9.69
C HIS A 648 1.59 -19.34 -8.43
N PRO A 649 0.27 -19.12 -8.50
CA PRO A 649 -0.62 -18.86 -9.65
C PRO A 649 -0.27 -17.60 -10.44
N TRP A 650 -0.26 -17.71 -11.77
CA TRP A 650 0.09 -16.62 -12.68
C TRP A 650 -0.90 -15.45 -12.55
N GLN A 651 -0.41 -14.24 -12.25
CA GLN A 651 -1.20 -13.01 -12.34
C GLN A 651 -1.03 -12.41 -13.73
N ALA A 652 -1.95 -12.71 -14.65
CA ALA A 652 -2.26 -11.73 -15.69
C ALA A 652 -3.19 -10.68 -15.07
N GLU A 653 -3.01 -9.42 -15.47
CA GLU A 653 -3.72 -8.21 -15.02
C GLU A 653 -5.13 -8.42 -14.41
N ALA A 654 -5.37 -7.71 -13.29
CA ALA A 654 -6.66 -7.53 -12.62
C ALA A 654 -7.30 -8.77 -11.94
N GLY A 655 -6.76 -9.11 -10.76
CA GLY A 655 -7.59 -9.30 -9.57
C GLY A 655 -8.50 -10.52 -9.46
N ALA A 656 -8.40 -11.52 -10.33
CA ALA A 656 -9.13 -12.78 -10.19
C ALA A 656 -8.22 -14.00 -10.43
N VAL A 657 -7.88 -14.73 -9.37
CA VAL A 657 -7.39 -16.10 -9.51
C VAL A 657 -8.62 -16.94 -9.89
N ALA A 658 -8.65 -17.54 -11.07
CA ALA A 658 -9.72 -18.46 -11.43
C ALA A 658 -9.70 -19.68 -10.49
N GLU A 659 -10.84 -20.00 -9.87
CA GLU A 659 -11.01 -21.20 -9.05
C GLU A 659 -10.67 -22.45 -9.90
N GLY A 660 -9.47 -22.99 -9.74
CA GLY A 660 -9.01 -24.18 -10.46
C GLY A 660 -7.52 -24.20 -10.79
N GLU A 661 -6.90 -23.04 -11.04
CA GLU A 661 -5.51 -22.98 -11.55
C GLU A 661 -4.44 -23.40 -10.54
N GLN A 662 -4.71 -23.21 -9.24
CA GLN A 662 -3.81 -23.62 -8.16
C GLN A 662 -3.95 -25.10 -7.79
N LYS A 663 -4.98 -25.80 -8.28
CA LYS A 663 -5.38 -27.11 -7.77
C LYS A 663 -4.60 -28.23 -8.46
N LEU A 664 -3.92 -29.05 -7.68
CA LEU A 664 -3.14 -30.19 -8.15
C LEU A 664 -3.67 -31.50 -7.54
N GLU A 665 -4.18 -32.39 -8.38
CA GLU A 665 -4.70 -33.70 -7.95
C GLU A 665 -3.59 -34.60 -7.40
N ALA A 666 -3.95 -35.57 -6.54
CA ALA A 666 -2.98 -36.48 -5.92
C ALA A 666 -2.20 -37.29 -6.97
N GLY A 667 -0.88 -37.30 -6.86
CA GLY A 667 0.02 -37.95 -7.82
C GLY A 667 0.22 -37.19 -9.13
N ALA A 668 -0.52 -36.10 -9.38
CA ALA A 668 -0.32 -35.26 -10.55
C ALA A 668 0.92 -34.36 -10.40
N SER A 669 1.50 -34.00 -11.54
CA SER A 669 2.56 -33.01 -11.63
C SER A 669 2.11 -31.81 -12.45
N LEU A 670 2.42 -30.62 -11.98
CA LEU A 670 2.26 -29.35 -12.68
C LEU A 670 3.62 -28.89 -13.17
N LEU A 671 3.76 -28.69 -14.48
CA LEU A 671 4.85 -27.85 -15.00
C LEU A 671 4.38 -26.40 -14.86
N VAL A 672 5.14 -25.59 -14.12
CA VAL A 672 4.85 -24.16 -13.98
C VAL A 672 4.82 -23.55 -15.39
N PRO A 673 3.77 -22.82 -15.78
CA PRO A 673 3.62 -22.30 -17.14
C PRO A 673 4.82 -21.46 -17.59
N GLY A 674 5.22 -21.63 -18.86
CA GLY A 674 6.36 -20.95 -19.47
C GLY A 674 7.73 -21.51 -19.05
N TYR A 675 8.76 -20.71 -19.25
CA TYR A 675 10.13 -20.94 -18.78
C TYR A 675 10.78 -19.64 -18.32
N PHE A 676 11.89 -19.77 -17.63
CA PHE A 676 12.68 -18.67 -17.11
C PHE A 676 14.05 -18.67 -17.77
N VAL A 677 14.54 -17.48 -18.10
CA VAL A 677 15.92 -17.27 -18.53
C VAL A 677 16.68 -16.70 -17.34
N CYS A 678 17.81 -17.29 -16.97
CA CYS A 678 18.65 -16.78 -15.89
C CYS A 678 19.17 -15.39 -16.24
N ASN A 679 18.83 -14.37 -15.41
CA ASN A 679 19.05 -12.93 -15.61
C ASN A 679 18.43 -12.30 -16.87
N GLY A 680 17.89 -13.09 -17.81
CA GLY A 680 17.14 -12.60 -18.96
C GLY A 680 17.86 -11.49 -19.74
N ASP A 681 17.09 -10.49 -20.18
CA ASP A 681 17.58 -9.26 -20.81
C ASP A 681 17.80 -8.13 -19.78
N ASP A 682 17.95 -8.44 -18.48
CA ASP A 682 18.11 -7.43 -17.45
C ASP A 682 19.37 -6.59 -17.71
N GLU A 683 19.24 -5.26 -17.62
CA GLU A 683 20.38 -4.34 -17.78
C GLU A 683 21.48 -4.56 -16.73
N ALA A 684 21.19 -5.27 -15.63
CA ALA A 684 22.13 -5.59 -14.55
C ALA A 684 21.89 -7.01 -13.98
N PRO A 685 22.70 -8.03 -14.34
CA PRO A 685 22.52 -9.41 -13.91
C PRO A 685 22.71 -9.60 -12.39
N VAL A 686 21.86 -10.43 -11.77
CA VAL A 686 21.89 -10.70 -10.33
C VAL A 686 22.43 -12.11 -10.06
N TYR A 687 23.69 -12.19 -9.66
CA TYR A 687 24.36 -13.44 -9.29
C TYR A 687 24.04 -13.87 -7.88
N GLY A 688 24.42 -15.09 -7.48
CA GLY A 688 24.26 -15.74 -6.18
C GLY A 688 22.98 -16.57 -6.04
N PRO A 689 22.62 -17.02 -4.83
CA PRO A 689 21.62 -18.07 -4.71
C PRO A 689 20.20 -17.55 -4.77
N ARG A 690 19.32 -18.46 -5.17
CA ARG A 690 17.90 -18.22 -5.34
C ARG A 690 17.13 -19.42 -4.82
N TRP A 691 15.89 -19.18 -4.40
CA TRP A 691 14.98 -20.21 -3.94
C TRP A 691 13.73 -20.22 -4.80
N ALA A 692 13.19 -21.41 -5.02
CA ALA A 692 11.80 -21.58 -5.40
C ALA A 692 11.13 -22.37 -4.27
N ILE A 693 10.08 -21.79 -3.69
CA ILE A 693 9.36 -22.29 -2.53
C ILE A 693 7.93 -22.61 -2.98
N VAL A 694 7.53 -23.87 -2.85
CA VAL A 694 6.15 -24.31 -2.98
C VAL A 694 5.50 -24.29 -1.61
N LEU A 695 4.40 -23.55 -1.50
CA LEU A 695 3.47 -23.60 -0.39
C LEU A 695 2.24 -24.40 -0.84
N ALA A 696 1.94 -25.49 -0.16
CA ALA A 696 0.86 -26.40 -0.48
C ALA A 696 -0.18 -26.48 0.65
N THR A 697 -1.46 -26.24 0.36
CA THR A 697 -2.56 -26.24 1.32
C THR A 697 -3.72 -27.15 0.89
N ARG A 698 -4.63 -27.50 1.79
CA ARG A 698 -5.86 -28.25 1.46
C ARG A 698 -7.02 -27.39 0.95
N GLU A 699 -6.95 -26.09 1.17
CA GLU A 699 -7.92 -25.09 0.72
C GLU A 699 -7.20 -24.03 -0.14
N PRO A 700 -7.91 -23.31 -1.03
CA PRO A 700 -7.32 -22.20 -1.79
C PRO A 700 -6.63 -21.19 -0.87
N ASN A 701 -5.51 -20.63 -1.33
CA ASN A 701 -4.74 -19.66 -0.54
C ASN A 701 -4.46 -18.37 -1.33
N GLN A 702 -4.30 -17.27 -0.58
CA GLN A 702 -4.00 -15.94 -1.12
C GLN A 702 -2.54 -15.54 -0.82
N PHE A 703 -1.60 -16.47 -0.95
CA PHE A 703 -0.19 -16.21 -0.66
C PHE A 703 0.50 -15.24 -1.65
N HIS A 704 -0.23 -14.73 -2.66
CA HIS A 704 0.21 -13.60 -3.49
C HIS A 704 0.57 -12.36 -2.65
N LEU A 705 -0.06 -12.20 -1.48
CA LEU A 705 0.25 -11.11 -0.56
C LEU A 705 1.72 -11.13 -0.08
N LEU A 706 2.42 -12.26 -0.18
CA LEU A 706 3.82 -12.43 0.21
C LEU A 706 4.83 -11.75 -0.73
N ALA A 707 4.39 -11.34 -1.93
CA ALA A 707 5.28 -10.71 -2.89
C ALA A 707 5.91 -9.41 -2.35
N GLN A 708 7.18 -9.18 -2.73
CA GLN A 708 7.91 -7.96 -2.41
C GLN A 708 8.97 -7.66 -3.46
N GLN A 709 9.22 -6.37 -3.67
CA GLN A 709 10.28 -5.91 -4.55
C GLN A 709 11.67 -6.20 -3.94
N GLY A 710 12.64 -6.50 -4.80
CA GLY A 710 14.03 -6.69 -4.42
C GLY A 710 14.68 -5.44 -3.81
N LEU A 711 15.79 -5.64 -3.12
CA LEU A 711 16.57 -4.58 -2.48
C LEU A 711 17.51 -3.87 -3.46
N PRO A 712 17.74 -2.55 -3.31
CA PRO A 712 18.79 -1.86 -4.04
C PRO A 712 20.18 -2.40 -3.63
N VAL A 713 21.09 -2.50 -4.59
CA VAL A 713 22.44 -3.03 -4.40
C VAL A 713 23.47 -1.92 -4.65
N THR A 714 24.54 -1.90 -3.86
CA THR A 714 25.70 -1.01 -4.07
C THR A 714 26.52 -1.43 -5.30
N ARG A 715 25.93 -1.40 -6.49
CA ARG A 715 26.49 -1.74 -7.82
C ARG A 715 27.13 -3.14 -7.99
N ASP A 716 27.21 -3.49 -9.28
CA ASP A 716 27.53 -4.75 -9.94
C ASP A 716 28.65 -5.58 -9.26
N ALA A 717 28.26 -6.39 -8.29
CA ALA A 717 29.09 -7.47 -7.78
C ALA A 717 28.69 -8.75 -8.51
N SER A 718 29.64 -9.35 -9.20
CA SER A 718 29.53 -10.64 -9.91
C SER A 718 29.13 -11.84 -9.02
N LYS A 719 28.77 -11.61 -7.75
CA LYS A 719 28.34 -12.59 -6.74
C LYS A 719 27.40 -11.94 -5.72
N SER A 720 26.21 -12.51 -5.51
CA SER A 720 25.34 -12.03 -4.42
C SER A 720 25.79 -12.49 -3.05
N PRO A 721 25.56 -11.66 -2.03
CA PRO A 721 25.68 -11.99 -0.62
C PRO A 721 24.93 -13.26 -0.16
N LEU A 722 23.93 -13.74 -0.88
CA LEU A 722 22.96 -14.68 -0.31
C LEU A 722 23.53 -16.12 -0.15
N GLU A 723 24.65 -16.47 -0.81
CA GLU A 723 25.27 -17.82 -0.77
C GLU A 723 25.69 -18.22 0.64
N SER A 724 26.07 -17.21 1.41
CA SER A 724 26.61 -17.40 2.75
C SER A 724 25.51 -17.38 3.83
N LEU A 725 24.30 -16.90 3.53
CA LEU A 725 23.22 -16.77 4.53
C LEU A 725 22.59 -18.13 4.95
N LEU A 726 22.74 -19.17 4.11
CA LEU A 726 22.00 -20.45 4.27
C LEU A 726 22.87 -21.70 4.21
N LEU A 727 24.21 -21.56 4.07
CA LEU A 727 25.12 -22.70 3.91
C LEU A 727 25.61 -23.36 5.21
N GLU A 728 25.13 -22.95 6.39
CA GLU A 728 25.44 -23.68 7.62
C GLU A 728 24.18 -23.99 8.44
N GLN A 729 23.71 -25.24 8.28
CA GLN A 729 23.10 -26.02 9.36
C GLN A 729 24.11 -26.29 10.51
N VAL A 730 24.82 -25.26 10.94
CA VAL A 730 25.69 -25.30 12.10
C VAL A 730 24.98 -24.45 13.14
N GLU A 731 24.29 -25.15 14.05
CA GLU A 731 24.29 -24.69 15.43
C GLU A 731 25.73 -24.24 15.73
N PHE A 732 25.97 -22.94 15.86
CA PHE A 732 27.12 -22.51 16.64
C PHE A 732 26.89 -23.08 18.03
N ARG A 733 27.44 -24.26 18.29
CA ARG A 733 27.61 -24.81 19.61
C ARG A 733 28.52 -23.84 20.34
N THR A 734 27.92 -22.90 21.03
CA THR A 734 28.61 -22.19 22.10
C THR A 734 29.07 -23.24 23.11
N ARG A 735 30.34 -23.21 23.48
CA ARG A 735 30.79 -23.84 24.73
C ARG A 735 30.07 -23.13 25.87
N GLY A 736 28.89 -23.61 26.27
CA GLY A 736 28.25 -23.15 27.51
C GLY A 736 26.73 -23.04 27.52
N GLY A 737 26.01 -23.26 26.41
CA GLY A 737 24.54 -23.17 26.42
C GLY A 737 23.86 -24.53 26.54
N PHE A 738 23.69 -25.08 27.74
CA PHE A 738 22.71 -26.15 27.95
C PHE A 738 21.30 -25.56 27.77
N SER A 739 20.80 -25.55 26.53
CA SER A 739 19.40 -25.26 26.23
C SER A 739 18.55 -26.40 26.80
N ARG A 740 17.64 -26.06 27.72
CA ARG A 740 16.59 -26.96 28.20
C ARG A 740 15.86 -27.50 26.97
N ARG A 741 15.78 -28.83 26.86
CA ARG A 741 14.97 -29.55 25.85
C ARG A 741 13.61 -28.86 25.70
N ARG A 742 13.42 -28.09 24.61
CA ARG A 742 12.12 -27.60 24.19
C ARG A 742 11.22 -28.82 23.97
N LYS A 743 9.99 -28.77 24.48
CA LYS A 743 8.98 -29.80 24.21
C LYS A 743 8.82 -29.94 22.68
N PRO A 744 8.60 -31.15 22.14
CA PRO A 744 8.42 -31.34 20.71
C PRO A 744 7.27 -30.46 20.22
N ILE A 745 7.56 -29.62 19.23
CA ILE A 745 6.58 -28.77 18.55
C ILE A 745 5.53 -29.71 17.96
N GLN A 746 4.26 -29.55 18.33
CA GLN A 746 3.15 -30.22 17.64
C GLN A 746 3.08 -29.63 16.24
N TYR A 747 3.53 -30.41 15.27
CA TYR A 747 3.63 -29.99 13.88
C TYR A 747 2.26 -29.90 13.20
N ASP A 748 2.08 -28.84 12.41
CA ASP A 748 0.89 -28.59 11.63
C ASP A 748 0.75 -29.57 10.45
N THR A 749 -0.48 -30.04 10.22
CA THR A 749 -0.86 -31.02 9.20
C THR A 749 -1.73 -30.45 8.08
N SER A 750 -2.11 -29.18 8.18
CA SER A 750 -3.01 -28.49 7.24
C SER A 750 -2.33 -28.01 5.94
N TRP A 751 -1.01 -27.92 5.94
CA TRP A 751 -0.19 -27.45 4.82
C TRP A 751 1.20 -28.11 4.79
N GLY A 752 1.92 -27.92 3.68
CA GLY A 752 3.27 -28.42 3.45
C GLY A 752 4.09 -27.41 2.66
N ALA A 753 5.42 -27.55 2.75
CA ALA A 753 6.35 -26.77 1.95
C ALA A 753 7.38 -27.68 1.29
N ALA A 754 7.79 -27.28 0.10
CA ALA A 754 8.99 -27.80 -0.55
C ALA A 754 9.77 -26.64 -1.13
N SER A 755 11.09 -26.73 -1.10
CA SER A 755 11.95 -25.71 -1.67
C SER A 755 13.10 -26.34 -2.44
N VAL A 756 13.54 -25.62 -3.47
CA VAL A 756 14.78 -25.88 -4.19
C VAL A 756 15.63 -24.62 -4.18
N GLN A 757 16.91 -24.79 -3.88
CA GLN A 757 17.91 -23.73 -3.90
C GLN A 757 18.91 -23.98 -5.02
N TRP A 758 19.24 -22.95 -5.78
CA TRP A 758 20.31 -22.97 -6.77
C TRP A 758 21.20 -21.73 -6.63
N LEU A 759 22.36 -21.77 -7.27
CA LEU A 759 23.33 -20.69 -7.35
C LEU A 759 23.43 -20.18 -8.78
N VAL A 760 23.30 -18.88 -8.97
CA VAL A 760 23.55 -18.19 -10.23
C VAL A 760 24.97 -17.64 -10.25
N THR A 761 25.73 -17.91 -11.30
CA THR A 761 27.08 -17.40 -11.51
C THR A 761 27.23 -16.77 -12.90
N PRO A 762 28.20 -15.87 -13.11
CA PRO A 762 28.55 -15.37 -14.43
C PRO A 762 28.86 -16.48 -15.45
#